data_AF-A0A1F6SWP4-F1
#
_entry.id   AF-A0A1F6SWP4-F1
#
_cell.length_a   1.000
_cell.length_b   1.000
_cell.length_c   1.000
_cell.angle_alpha   90.00
_cell.angle_beta   90.00
_cell.angle_gamma   90.00
#
_symmetry.space_group_name_H-M   'P 1'
#
loop_
_entity.id
_entity.type
_entity.pdbx_description
1 polymer ?
#
loop_
_entity_poly.entity_id
_entity_poly.type
_entity_poly.pdbx_seq_one_letter_code
_entity_poly.pdbx_strand_id
1 'polypeptide(L)'
;MNSQPFTAAELEALLDESLDRASAPLVGGLLPFARAQQEFALRWVESISKTNAEMAYRFAARAPEAFGLMSQEAIERWIIQAIDVYDREGLFPGCAALNNVAAFAAEARAAAHGVGFAEVSHVLELFVQGLSGRKLKLEAADQAFTDTATLFLPPRLSLFAERHDNFRLYKAMATYLWAQVWFGSFRAPAGSPEGLTAFLARFENPGRAGRLFHALETVRLEARLAAELPGLHRDLCELDALAGGAPYPPHWQAALAGLQQPQATAQDSCALLAAFYPIEPPAARCYAGIFLPERAEQALRERLAREKDQFRSALARLAEDRPPAAPAAGEETTQFQSRQTPDADRPGRFNFELLLNGQPVTPSADVQALMDSIIQDLGAIPEEYLVAAGDGGYRRENTEKRPEDVWKGTYHEEGAFLYNEWDYTRAHYRKDWCVLRELDVHPQHEPFVARTLNKYAGVLAGLRKTFEALRGEDRLLKKQTSGGDIDFDALVEARADMLQGIELSERLFIKRHKLERNIAVMFMVDMSGSTKGWINDAEREALVLLCEALEILGDRYAIYGFSGMTRKRCELYRVKRFDEPYSGEVRARIAGILPKDYTRMGVTIRHLTRLLHEVEARTKLLITLSDGKPDDYDGYRGDYGIEDTRQALIEAKRAGIHPFCITIDSEARDYLPHMYGAVNWALVDDVRKLPTRVSDIYRRLTL
;
A
#
# COMPACT_ATOMS: atom_id res chain seq x y z
N MET A 1 -34.12 -42.07 -5.54
CA MET A 1 -32.66 -42.27 -5.32
C MET A 1 -32.50 -42.85 -3.93
N ASN A 2 -31.84 -43.99 -3.81
CA ASN A 2 -31.70 -44.72 -2.56
C ASN A 2 -30.86 -43.87 -1.58
N SER A 3 -31.47 -43.42 -0.48
CA SER A 3 -30.82 -42.58 0.54
C SER A 3 -30.17 -43.40 1.66
N GLN A 4 -30.18 -44.73 1.55
CA GLN A 4 -29.56 -45.61 2.53
C GLN A 4 -28.02 -45.59 2.37
N PRO A 5 -27.26 -45.46 3.47
CA PRO A 5 -25.81 -45.64 3.47
C PRO A 5 -25.43 -46.99 2.84
N PHE A 6 -24.26 -47.05 2.21
CA PHE A 6 -23.73 -48.30 1.71
C PHE A 6 -23.52 -49.30 2.85
N THR A 7 -23.76 -50.57 2.57
CA THR A 7 -23.40 -51.67 3.46
C THR A 7 -21.88 -51.85 3.49
N ALA A 8 -21.36 -52.54 4.51
CA ALA A 8 -19.93 -52.80 4.64
C ALA A 8 -19.37 -53.55 3.41
N ALA A 9 -20.10 -54.53 2.89
CA ALA A 9 -19.72 -55.30 1.71
C ALA A 9 -19.71 -54.44 0.42
N GLU A 10 -20.64 -53.50 0.28
CA GLU A 10 -20.66 -52.57 -0.86
C GLU A 10 -19.51 -51.56 -0.80
N LEU A 11 -19.21 -51.01 0.39
CA LEU A 11 -18.06 -50.10 0.57
C LEU A 11 -16.72 -50.80 0.30
N GLU A 12 -16.57 -52.03 0.80
CA GLU A 12 -15.36 -52.83 0.60
C GLU A 12 -15.13 -53.11 -0.89
N ALA A 13 -16.16 -53.54 -1.61
CA ALA A 13 -16.07 -53.78 -3.05
C ALA A 13 -15.66 -52.53 -3.84
N LEU A 14 -16.24 -51.37 -3.54
CA LEU A 14 -15.96 -50.11 -4.25
C LEU A 14 -14.56 -49.56 -3.93
N LEU A 15 -14.10 -49.71 -2.69
CA LEU A 15 -12.76 -49.30 -2.27
C LEU A 15 -11.68 -50.23 -2.83
N ASP A 16 -11.92 -51.55 -2.81
CA ASP A 16 -11.01 -52.55 -3.39
C ASP A 16 -10.85 -52.34 -4.90
N GLU A 17 -11.94 -52.06 -5.62
CA GLU A 17 -11.92 -51.72 -7.05
C GLU A 17 -11.09 -50.46 -7.33
N SER A 18 -11.20 -49.44 -6.47
CA SER A 18 -10.53 -48.16 -6.67
C SER A 18 -9.05 -48.16 -6.24
N LEU A 19 -8.67 -48.98 -5.26
CA LEU A 19 -7.34 -48.98 -4.65
C LEU A 19 -6.45 -50.15 -5.09
N ASP A 20 -7.00 -51.15 -5.78
CA ASP A 20 -6.31 -52.39 -6.21
C ASP A 20 -5.60 -53.13 -5.05
N ARG A 21 -6.18 -53.05 -3.85
CA ARG A 21 -5.70 -53.69 -2.62
C ARG A 21 -6.83 -53.85 -1.61
N ALA A 22 -6.68 -54.80 -0.69
CA ALA A 22 -7.63 -55.01 0.39
C ALA A 22 -7.81 -53.75 1.25
N SER A 23 -9.05 -53.27 1.32
CA SER A 23 -9.47 -52.03 1.96
C SER A 23 -10.28 -52.23 3.25
N ALA A 24 -10.44 -53.47 3.71
CA ALA A 24 -11.17 -53.84 4.93
C ALA A 24 -10.92 -52.92 6.16
N PRO A 25 -9.68 -52.44 6.45
CA PRO A 25 -9.44 -51.51 7.55
C PRO A 25 -10.07 -50.10 7.37
N LEU A 26 -10.34 -49.69 6.14
CA LEU A 26 -10.92 -48.38 5.78
C LEU A 26 -12.45 -48.37 5.89
N VAL A 27 -13.08 -49.51 5.61
CA VAL A 27 -14.54 -49.69 5.61
C VAL A 27 -15.13 -49.35 6.98
N GLY A 28 -14.50 -49.83 8.05
CA GLY A 28 -14.95 -49.57 9.43
C GLY A 28 -14.98 -48.08 9.79
N GLY A 29 -14.11 -47.27 9.19
CA GLY A 29 -14.06 -45.82 9.39
C GLY A 29 -15.16 -45.07 8.63
N LEU A 30 -15.58 -45.54 7.45
CA LEU A 30 -16.57 -44.86 6.60
C LEU A 30 -18.02 -45.32 6.82
N LEU A 31 -18.22 -46.50 7.40
CA LEU A 31 -19.53 -47.08 7.67
C LEU A 31 -20.48 -46.19 8.50
N PRO A 32 -20.01 -45.42 9.52
CA PRO A 32 -20.90 -44.57 10.34
C PRO A 32 -21.44 -43.32 9.62
N PHE A 33 -20.90 -42.95 8.46
CA PHE A 33 -21.21 -41.69 7.79
C PHE A 33 -22.41 -41.80 6.84
N ALA A 34 -23.06 -40.66 6.56
CA ALA A 34 -24.20 -40.62 5.66
C ALA A 34 -23.81 -40.96 4.22
N ARG A 35 -24.79 -41.42 3.42
CA ARG A 35 -24.60 -41.81 2.01
C ARG A 35 -23.82 -40.76 1.20
N ALA A 36 -24.14 -39.48 1.36
CA ALA A 36 -23.46 -38.39 0.65
C ALA A 36 -21.96 -38.26 1.00
N GLN A 37 -21.59 -38.48 2.26
CA GLN A 37 -20.18 -38.43 2.70
C GLN A 37 -19.41 -39.68 2.23
N GLN A 38 -20.07 -40.85 2.22
CA GLN A 38 -19.50 -42.06 1.66
C GLN A 38 -19.25 -41.91 0.15
N GLU A 39 -20.22 -41.41 -0.62
CA GLU A 39 -20.07 -41.12 -2.05
C GLU A 39 -18.99 -40.06 -2.31
N PHE A 40 -18.91 -39.02 -1.48
CA PHE A 40 -17.86 -38.02 -1.56
C PHE A 40 -16.46 -38.64 -1.38
N ALA A 41 -16.27 -39.46 -0.35
CA ALA A 41 -15.00 -40.13 -0.10
C ALA A 41 -14.64 -41.06 -1.25
N LEU A 42 -15.57 -41.90 -1.72
CA LEU A 42 -15.35 -42.82 -2.83
C LEU A 42 -14.95 -42.10 -4.12
N ARG A 43 -15.64 -41.02 -4.48
CA ARG A 43 -15.33 -40.22 -5.67
C ARG A 43 -13.91 -39.65 -5.62
N TRP A 44 -13.47 -39.15 -4.47
CA TRP A 44 -12.12 -38.63 -4.30
C TRP A 44 -11.07 -39.74 -4.26
N VAL A 45 -11.37 -40.89 -3.65
CA VAL A 45 -10.48 -42.07 -3.70
C VAL A 45 -10.26 -42.53 -5.14
N GLU A 46 -11.33 -42.65 -5.94
CA GLU A 46 -11.25 -43.00 -7.36
C GLU A 46 -10.47 -41.94 -8.17
N SER A 47 -10.66 -40.66 -7.85
CA SER A 47 -9.93 -39.58 -8.53
C SER A 47 -8.44 -39.57 -8.21
N ILE A 48 -8.07 -39.76 -6.94
CA ILE A 48 -6.68 -39.74 -6.48
C ILE A 48 -5.97 -41.03 -6.93
N SER A 49 -6.66 -42.18 -6.96
CA SER A 49 -6.03 -43.46 -7.31
C SER A 49 -5.57 -43.52 -8.76
N LYS A 50 -6.20 -42.76 -9.66
CA LYS A 50 -5.74 -42.55 -11.06
C LYS A 50 -4.34 -41.95 -11.14
N THR A 51 -3.94 -41.17 -10.13
CA THR A 51 -2.61 -40.55 -10.04
C THR A 51 -1.68 -41.37 -9.15
N ASN A 52 -2.13 -41.74 -7.95
CA ASN A 52 -1.34 -42.51 -7.00
C ASN A 52 -2.20 -43.29 -5.98
N ALA A 53 -2.10 -44.62 -5.99
CA ALA A 53 -2.87 -45.50 -5.11
C ALA A 53 -2.55 -45.34 -3.61
N GLU A 54 -1.31 -45.00 -3.24
CA GLU A 54 -0.93 -44.79 -1.83
C GLU A 54 -1.51 -43.48 -1.29
N MET A 55 -1.50 -42.39 -2.08
CA MET A 55 -2.18 -41.14 -1.73
C MET A 55 -3.69 -41.36 -1.53
N ALA A 56 -4.33 -42.13 -2.42
CA ALA A 56 -5.75 -42.46 -2.33
C ALA A 56 -6.07 -43.25 -1.05
N TYR A 57 -5.24 -44.24 -0.72
CA TYR A 57 -5.35 -45.00 0.52
C TYR A 57 -5.21 -44.11 1.77
N ARG A 58 -4.24 -43.17 1.76
CA ARG A 58 -4.02 -42.23 2.88
C ARG A 58 -5.18 -41.28 3.06
N PHE A 59 -5.75 -40.75 1.98
CA PHE A 59 -6.96 -39.95 2.03
C PHE A 59 -8.13 -40.76 2.61
N ALA A 60 -8.39 -41.97 2.09
CA ALA A 60 -9.48 -42.82 2.58
C ALA A 60 -9.38 -43.12 4.08
N ALA A 61 -8.16 -43.36 4.58
CA ALA A 61 -7.89 -43.60 5.99
C ALA A 61 -8.18 -42.37 6.88
N ARG A 62 -8.08 -41.16 6.32
CA ARG A 62 -8.18 -39.88 7.04
C ARG A 62 -9.49 -39.15 6.79
N ALA A 63 -10.27 -39.56 5.80
CA ALA A 63 -11.58 -38.98 5.49
C ALA A 63 -12.55 -38.99 6.70
N PRO A 64 -12.65 -40.06 7.52
CA PRO A 64 -13.47 -40.04 8.74
C PRO A 64 -13.10 -38.91 9.72
N GLU A 65 -11.79 -38.72 9.93
CA GLU A 65 -11.26 -37.66 10.79
C GLU A 65 -11.54 -36.27 10.18
N ALA A 66 -11.34 -36.12 8.86
CA ALA A 66 -11.60 -34.87 8.16
C ALA A 66 -13.08 -34.45 8.21
N PHE A 67 -14.02 -35.39 8.05
CA PHE A 67 -15.46 -35.13 8.16
C PHE A 67 -15.88 -34.62 9.54
N GLY A 68 -15.18 -35.04 10.60
CA GLY A 68 -15.42 -34.54 11.96
C GLY A 68 -14.80 -33.15 12.22
N LEU A 69 -13.80 -32.75 11.42
CA LEU A 69 -13.00 -31.56 11.71
C LEU A 69 -13.31 -30.36 10.81
N MET A 70 -13.73 -30.55 9.56
CA MET A 70 -13.86 -29.43 8.62
C MET A 70 -15.04 -29.61 7.65
N SER A 71 -15.49 -28.52 7.03
CA SER A 71 -16.58 -28.55 6.03
C SER A 71 -16.14 -29.27 4.76
N GLN A 72 -17.09 -29.79 3.98
CA GLN A 72 -16.79 -30.48 2.71
C GLN A 72 -15.92 -29.64 1.76
N GLU A 73 -16.16 -28.33 1.67
CA GLU A 73 -15.33 -27.39 0.88
C GLU A 73 -13.88 -27.28 1.40
N ALA A 74 -13.68 -27.33 2.72
CA ALA A 74 -12.35 -27.35 3.31
C ALA A 74 -11.64 -28.70 3.05
N ILE A 75 -12.37 -29.82 3.07
CA ILE A 75 -11.84 -31.15 2.71
C ILE A 75 -11.38 -31.16 1.25
N GLU A 76 -12.16 -30.57 0.33
CA GLU A 76 -11.75 -30.47 -1.08
C GLU A 76 -10.45 -29.66 -1.25
N ARG A 77 -10.32 -28.51 -0.57
CA ARG A 77 -9.09 -27.71 -0.58
C ARG A 77 -7.90 -28.46 0.00
N TRP A 78 -8.10 -29.20 1.08
CA TRP A 78 -7.07 -30.04 1.69
C TRP A 78 -6.56 -31.11 0.72
N ILE A 79 -7.46 -31.79 0.02
CA ILE A 79 -7.11 -32.81 -0.99
C ILE A 79 -6.30 -32.17 -2.12
N ILE A 80 -6.77 -31.04 -2.67
CA ILE A 80 -6.10 -30.32 -3.76
C ILE A 80 -4.69 -29.89 -3.33
N GLN A 81 -4.54 -29.29 -2.14
CA GLN A 81 -3.23 -28.91 -1.62
C GLN A 81 -2.29 -30.12 -1.47
N ALA A 82 -2.80 -31.26 -1.02
CA ALA A 82 -1.98 -32.46 -0.88
C ALA A 82 -1.54 -33.03 -2.25
N ILE A 83 -2.39 -32.92 -3.28
CA ILE A 83 -2.04 -33.27 -4.67
C ILE A 83 -1.01 -32.29 -5.23
N ASP A 84 -1.16 -30.99 -5.00
CA ASP A 84 -0.17 -29.99 -5.46
C ASP A 84 1.21 -30.21 -4.82
N VAL A 85 1.25 -30.56 -3.54
CA VAL A 85 2.50 -30.91 -2.84
C VAL A 85 3.09 -32.20 -3.42
N TYR A 86 2.25 -33.19 -3.75
CA TYR A 86 2.69 -34.41 -4.42
C TYR A 86 3.32 -34.12 -5.79
N ASP A 87 2.67 -33.31 -6.62
CA ASP A 87 3.14 -32.98 -7.97
C ASP A 87 4.45 -32.20 -7.95
N ARG A 88 4.67 -31.37 -6.92
CA ARG A 88 5.88 -30.55 -6.78
C ARG A 88 7.03 -31.25 -6.09
N GLU A 89 6.76 -32.00 -5.02
CA GLU A 89 7.76 -32.46 -4.06
C GLU A 89 7.79 -34.00 -3.91
N GLY A 90 6.85 -34.71 -4.54
CA GLY A 90 6.78 -36.16 -4.60
C GLY A 90 5.92 -36.82 -3.51
N LEU A 91 5.96 -38.16 -3.50
CA LEU A 91 5.03 -39.00 -2.72
C LEU A 91 5.08 -38.76 -1.20
N PHE A 92 6.28 -38.65 -0.63
CA PHE A 92 6.44 -38.56 0.82
C PHE A 92 5.89 -37.25 1.41
N PRO A 93 6.21 -36.05 0.84
CA PRO A 93 5.58 -34.80 1.25
C PRO A 93 4.06 -34.77 1.05
N GLY A 94 3.55 -35.29 -0.08
CA GLY A 94 2.10 -35.36 -0.34
C GLY A 94 1.36 -36.23 0.69
N CYS A 95 1.92 -37.39 1.02
CA CYS A 95 1.37 -38.27 2.07
C CYS A 95 1.48 -37.65 3.46
N ALA A 96 2.53 -36.87 3.76
CA ALA A 96 2.65 -36.13 5.01
C ALA A 96 1.55 -35.06 5.14
N ALA A 97 1.23 -34.35 4.05
CA ALA A 97 0.12 -33.38 4.01
C ALA A 97 -1.24 -34.03 4.29
N LEU A 98 -1.48 -35.25 3.76
CA LEU A 98 -2.71 -36.01 4.07
C LEU A 98 -2.73 -36.58 5.50
N ASN A 99 -1.59 -36.78 6.16
CA ASN A 99 -1.60 -37.26 7.53
C ASN A 99 -1.86 -36.15 8.56
N ASN A 100 -1.68 -34.88 8.20
CA ASN A 100 -1.79 -33.74 9.12
C ASN A 100 -3.14 -33.02 9.03
N VAL A 101 -4.23 -33.80 9.08
CA VAL A 101 -5.61 -33.29 8.94
C VAL A 101 -5.96 -32.26 10.02
N ALA A 102 -5.56 -32.51 11.26
CA ALA A 102 -5.86 -31.64 12.38
C ALA A 102 -5.23 -30.24 12.24
N ALA A 103 -3.98 -30.15 11.74
CA ALA A 103 -3.33 -28.86 11.52
C ALA A 103 -4.01 -28.09 10.38
N PHE A 104 -4.30 -28.76 9.26
CA PHE A 104 -5.03 -28.12 8.16
C PHE A 104 -6.43 -27.67 8.62
N ALA A 105 -7.14 -28.50 9.40
CA ALA A 105 -8.45 -28.13 9.94
C ALA A 105 -8.37 -26.89 10.83
N ALA A 106 -7.36 -26.80 11.69
CA ALA A 106 -7.15 -25.64 12.54
C ALA A 106 -6.89 -24.38 11.71
N GLU A 107 -6.06 -24.48 10.67
CA GLU A 107 -5.76 -23.39 9.74
C GLU A 107 -7.00 -22.98 8.92
N ALA A 108 -7.75 -23.94 8.40
CA ALA A 108 -8.98 -23.69 7.65
C ALA A 108 -10.07 -23.07 8.52
N ARG A 109 -10.21 -23.49 9.79
CA ARG A 109 -11.11 -22.86 10.76
C ARG A 109 -10.67 -21.45 11.12
N ALA A 110 -9.36 -21.23 11.31
CA ALA A 110 -8.79 -19.91 11.54
C ALA A 110 -9.01 -18.99 10.33
N ALA A 111 -9.00 -19.53 9.10
CA ALA A 111 -9.33 -18.79 7.90
C ALA A 111 -10.83 -18.51 7.74
N ALA A 112 -11.71 -19.43 8.17
CA ALA A 112 -13.16 -19.29 8.03
C ALA A 112 -13.79 -18.32 9.06
N HIS A 113 -13.30 -18.35 10.30
CA HIS A 113 -13.84 -17.53 11.40
C HIS A 113 -12.91 -16.37 11.78
N GLY A 114 -11.73 -16.32 11.16
CA GLY A 114 -10.78 -15.26 11.34
C GLY A 114 -11.30 -13.94 10.80
N VAL A 115 -10.98 -12.87 11.50
CA VAL A 115 -11.21 -11.51 11.04
C VAL A 115 -9.84 -10.92 10.72
N GLY A 116 -9.65 -10.47 9.48
CA GLY A 116 -8.44 -9.74 9.10
C GLY A 116 -8.52 -8.29 9.56
N PHE A 117 -7.44 -7.74 10.12
CA PHE A 117 -7.37 -6.34 10.50
C PHE A 117 -7.70 -5.40 9.34
N ALA A 118 -7.21 -5.70 8.13
CA ALA A 118 -7.50 -4.92 6.93
C ALA A 118 -8.99 -4.86 6.54
N GLU A 119 -9.80 -5.82 6.99
CA GLU A 119 -11.26 -5.83 6.77
C GLU A 119 -11.98 -4.85 7.70
N VAL A 120 -11.44 -4.67 8.91
CA VAL A 120 -12.11 -3.94 10.00
C VAL A 120 -11.43 -2.63 10.36
N SER A 121 -10.24 -2.35 9.81
CA SER A 121 -9.42 -1.19 10.16
C SER A 121 -10.18 0.12 10.02
N HIS A 122 -10.94 0.30 8.93
CA HIS A 122 -11.71 1.51 8.71
C HIS A 122 -12.81 1.72 9.76
N VAL A 123 -13.51 0.64 10.14
CA VAL A 123 -14.54 0.69 11.18
C VAL A 123 -13.91 0.99 12.54
N LEU A 124 -12.75 0.40 12.83
CA LEU A 124 -12.01 0.65 14.06
C LEU A 124 -11.44 2.07 14.13
N GLU A 125 -10.98 2.64 13.02
CA GLU A 125 -10.51 4.03 12.95
C GLU A 125 -11.62 5.00 13.33
N LEU A 126 -12.80 4.84 12.75
CA LEU A 126 -13.98 5.66 13.07
C LEU A 126 -14.41 5.47 14.53
N PHE A 127 -14.39 4.23 15.01
CA PHE A 127 -14.72 3.90 16.39
C PHE A 127 -13.77 4.57 17.39
N VAL A 128 -12.45 4.43 17.18
CA VAL A 128 -11.43 5.02 18.05
C VAL A 128 -11.49 6.53 17.98
N GLN A 129 -11.68 7.13 16.80
CA GLN A 129 -11.87 8.58 16.64
C GLN A 129 -13.08 9.08 17.45
N GLY A 130 -14.17 8.31 17.49
CA GLY A 130 -15.33 8.61 18.33
C GLY A 130 -15.06 8.54 19.83
N LEU A 131 -14.14 7.66 20.27
CA LEU A 131 -13.76 7.53 21.68
C LEU A 131 -12.81 8.63 22.16
N SER A 132 -11.79 8.93 21.37
CA SER A 132 -10.70 9.84 21.75
C SER A 132 -10.99 11.32 21.46
N GLY A 133 -11.93 11.61 20.56
CA GLY A 133 -12.10 12.95 19.98
C GLY A 133 -10.95 13.39 19.06
N ARG A 134 -9.89 12.57 18.91
CA ARG A 134 -8.70 12.82 18.07
C ARG A 134 -8.32 11.58 17.27
N LYS A 135 -7.76 11.73 16.07
CA LYS A 135 -7.34 10.56 15.28
C LYS A 135 -6.14 9.86 15.94
N LEU A 136 -6.34 8.63 16.42
CA LEU A 136 -5.25 7.71 16.74
C LEU A 136 -5.00 6.81 15.53
N LYS A 137 -3.73 6.58 15.21
CA LYS A 137 -3.35 5.72 14.08
C LYS A 137 -3.59 4.25 14.46
N LEU A 138 -3.97 3.42 13.50
CA LEU A 138 -4.08 1.97 13.66
C LEU A 138 -3.14 1.28 12.68
N GLU A 139 -2.35 0.32 13.17
CA GLU A 139 -1.41 -0.45 12.34
C GLU A 139 -1.44 -1.94 12.68
N ALA A 140 -1.02 -2.77 11.74
CA ALA A 140 -0.89 -4.21 11.97
C ALA A 140 0.47 -4.54 12.63
N ALA A 141 0.46 -5.37 13.67
CA ALA A 141 1.66 -5.96 14.26
C ALA A 141 1.33 -7.33 14.85
N ASP A 142 2.34 -8.18 15.09
CA ASP A 142 2.10 -9.56 15.58
C ASP A 142 1.37 -9.62 16.93
N GLN A 143 1.56 -8.62 17.79
CA GLN A 143 0.90 -8.51 19.08
C GLN A 143 0.26 -7.15 19.25
N ALA A 144 -0.81 -7.08 20.05
CA ALA A 144 -1.48 -5.82 20.36
C ALA A 144 -0.62 -4.98 21.32
N PHE A 145 -0.35 -3.73 20.99
CA PHE A 145 0.31 -2.76 21.88
C PHE A 145 0.07 -1.32 21.40
N THR A 146 0.48 -0.33 22.18
CA THR A 146 0.44 1.08 21.79
C THR A 146 1.77 1.76 22.09
N ASP A 147 2.19 2.66 21.21
CA ASP A 147 3.30 3.60 21.46
C ASP A 147 2.78 5.00 21.85
N THR A 148 1.51 5.10 22.25
CA THR A 148 0.75 6.34 22.53
C THR A 148 0.33 7.17 21.32
N ALA A 149 0.87 6.91 20.13
CA ALA A 149 0.47 7.57 18.88
C ALA A 149 -0.33 6.63 17.97
N THR A 150 0.04 5.35 17.99
CA THR A 150 -0.48 4.28 17.15
C THR A 150 -0.93 3.11 18.01
N LEU A 151 -2.12 2.60 17.73
CA LEU A 151 -2.64 1.35 18.28
C LEU A 151 -2.28 0.23 17.30
N PHE A 152 -1.37 -0.64 17.71
CA PHE A 152 -0.96 -1.80 16.92
C PHE A 152 -1.85 -2.98 17.27
N LEU A 153 -2.40 -3.64 16.25
CA LEU A 153 -3.33 -4.77 16.39
C LEU A 153 -2.88 -5.96 15.53
N PRO A 154 -3.19 -7.22 15.92
CA PRO A 154 -2.87 -8.41 15.13
C PRO A 154 -3.38 -8.33 13.69
N PRO A 155 -2.61 -8.76 12.67
CA PRO A 155 -3.05 -8.74 11.27
C PRO A 155 -4.28 -9.62 11.03
N ARG A 156 -4.47 -10.65 11.87
CA ARG A 156 -5.63 -11.53 11.88
C ARG A 156 -5.92 -12.01 13.29
N LEU A 157 -7.20 -12.06 13.67
CA LEU A 157 -7.68 -12.67 14.92
C LEU A 157 -8.58 -13.85 14.62
N SER A 158 -8.31 -14.98 15.26
CA SER A 158 -9.10 -16.21 15.17
C SER A 158 -9.17 -16.93 16.53
N LEU A 159 -9.21 -16.15 17.63
CA LEU A 159 -9.24 -16.67 18.99
C LEU A 159 -10.55 -17.39 19.29
N PHE A 160 -11.66 -16.84 18.79
CA PHE A 160 -13.00 -17.35 19.04
C PHE A 160 -13.55 -18.13 17.85
N ALA A 161 -14.47 -19.06 18.13
CA ALA A 161 -15.15 -19.83 17.10
C ALA A 161 -16.06 -18.95 16.23
N GLU A 162 -16.65 -17.91 16.79
CA GLU A 162 -17.55 -17.02 16.06
C GLU A 162 -16.79 -15.82 15.47
N ARG A 163 -17.00 -15.57 14.17
CA ARG A 163 -16.40 -14.41 13.48
C ARG A 163 -16.80 -13.08 14.16
N HIS A 164 -18.02 -13.00 14.69
CA HIS A 164 -18.50 -11.82 15.41
C HIS A 164 -17.67 -11.52 16.66
N ASP A 165 -17.30 -12.54 17.44
CA ASP A 165 -16.52 -12.35 18.67
C ASP A 165 -15.07 -11.97 18.35
N ASN A 166 -14.49 -12.47 17.26
CA ASN A 166 -13.17 -11.99 16.79
C ASN A 166 -13.21 -10.51 16.36
N PHE A 167 -14.31 -10.03 15.79
CA PHE A 167 -14.50 -8.60 15.53
C PHE A 167 -14.66 -7.80 16.84
N ARG A 168 -15.44 -8.31 17.81
CA ARG A 168 -15.57 -7.69 19.13
C ARG A 168 -14.22 -7.64 19.85
N LEU A 169 -13.37 -8.65 19.68
CA LEU A 169 -12.00 -8.67 20.23
C LEU A 169 -11.13 -7.54 19.68
N TYR A 170 -11.21 -7.25 18.38
CA TYR A 170 -10.53 -6.08 17.81
C TYR A 170 -10.98 -4.77 18.47
N LYS A 171 -12.29 -4.60 18.68
CA LYS A 171 -12.82 -3.42 19.39
C LYS A 171 -12.31 -3.37 20.83
N ALA A 172 -12.34 -4.50 21.54
CA ALA A 172 -11.88 -4.59 22.93
C ALA A 172 -10.39 -4.26 23.07
N MET A 173 -9.54 -4.80 22.19
CA MET A 173 -8.11 -4.47 22.13
C MET A 173 -7.91 -2.97 21.85
N ALA A 174 -8.58 -2.42 20.83
CA ALA A 174 -8.49 -1.00 20.52
C ALA A 174 -8.93 -0.11 21.69
N THR A 175 -10.04 -0.45 22.36
CA THR A 175 -10.54 0.26 23.55
C THR A 175 -9.55 0.17 24.71
N TYR A 176 -8.98 -1.01 24.98
CA TYR A 176 -8.03 -1.17 26.07
C TYR A 176 -6.74 -0.39 25.82
N LEU A 177 -6.17 -0.47 24.62
CA LEU A 177 -4.97 0.30 24.26
C LEU A 177 -5.24 1.81 24.24
N TRP A 178 -6.43 2.24 23.79
CA TRP A 178 -6.87 3.63 23.92
C TRP A 178 -6.95 4.05 25.38
N ALA A 179 -7.50 3.20 26.27
CA ALA A 179 -7.65 3.49 27.69
C ALA A 179 -6.28 3.68 28.37
N GLN A 180 -5.26 2.91 27.98
CA GLN A 180 -3.89 3.11 28.47
C GLN A 180 -3.36 4.52 28.19
N VAL A 181 -3.62 5.02 26.98
CA VAL A 181 -3.21 6.38 26.56
C VAL A 181 -4.09 7.43 27.25
N TRP A 182 -5.40 7.24 27.22
CA TRP A 182 -6.38 8.19 27.72
C TRP A 182 -6.31 8.40 29.24
N PHE A 183 -6.11 7.33 30.00
CA PHE A 183 -5.99 7.37 31.46
C PHE A 183 -4.54 7.40 31.95
N GLY A 184 -3.58 7.71 31.07
CA GLY A 184 -2.22 8.10 31.44
C GLY A 184 -1.34 6.98 32.01
N SER A 185 -1.50 5.74 31.57
CA SER A 185 -0.70 4.58 32.02
C SER A 185 0.81 4.74 31.79
N PHE A 186 1.21 5.57 30.82
CA PHE A 186 2.61 5.83 30.46
C PHE A 186 3.18 7.12 31.07
N ARG A 187 2.43 7.80 31.95
CA ARG A 187 2.91 9.03 32.60
C ARG A 187 4.05 8.72 33.56
N ALA A 188 5.01 9.65 33.64
CA ALA A 188 6.15 9.53 34.55
C ALA A 188 5.68 9.40 36.02
N PRO A 189 6.17 8.39 36.77
CA PRO A 189 5.84 8.24 38.18
C PRO A 189 6.38 9.39 39.05
N ALA A 190 5.70 9.69 40.15
CA ALA A 190 6.17 10.65 41.14
C ALA A 190 7.56 10.23 41.69
N GLY A 191 8.53 11.15 41.69
CA GLY A 191 9.91 10.86 42.08
C GLY A 191 10.72 10.04 41.05
N SER A 192 10.22 9.92 39.81
CA SER A 192 10.93 9.30 38.68
C SER A 192 10.74 10.15 37.41
N PRO A 193 11.28 11.38 37.36
CA PRO A 193 11.10 12.27 36.21
C PRO A 193 11.74 11.71 34.94
N GLU A 194 12.64 10.72 35.07
CA GLU A 194 13.26 10.06 33.92
C GLU A 194 12.29 9.19 33.12
N GLY A 195 11.15 8.80 33.69
CA GLY A 195 10.11 7.99 33.03
C GLY A 195 9.67 6.76 33.82
N LEU A 196 8.62 6.11 33.33
CA LEU A 196 8.13 4.82 33.81
C LEU A 196 9.16 3.70 33.59
N THR A 197 9.85 3.66 32.46
CA THR A 197 10.91 2.68 32.19
C THR A 197 12.03 2.78 33.22
N ALA A 198 12.45 4.00 33.58
CA ALA A 198 13.45 4.22 34.62
C ALA A 198 12.95 3.81 36.02
N PHE A 199 11.67 4.04 36.33
CA PHE A 199 11.06 3.56 37.56
C PHE A 199 11.04 2.02 37.65
N LEU A 200 10.63 1.35 36.58
CA LEU A 200 10.62 -0.12 36.50
C LEU A 200 12.03 -0.73 36.58
N ALA A 201 13.04 -0.01 36.11
CA ALA A 201 14.44 -0.41 36.20
C ALA A 201 15.00 -0.42 37.64
N ARG A 202 14.29 0.16 38.63
CA ARG A 202 14.69 0.13 40.05
C ARG A 202 14.47 -1.23 40.70
N PHE A 203 13.72 -2.13 40.06
CA PHE A 203 13.43 -3.47 40.54
C PHE A 203 14.44 -4.48 39.98
N GLU A 204 14.70 -5.56 40.73
CA GLU A 204 15.67 -6.61 40.37
C GLU A 204 15.43 -7.20 38.97
N ASN A 205 14.17 -7.32 38.56
CA ASN A 205 13.77 -7.79 37.24
C ASN A 205 12.76 -6.80 36.62
N PRO A 206 13.25 -5.87 35.77
CA PRO A 206 12.40 -4.85 35.15
C PRO A 206 11.28 -5.44 34.28
N GLY A 207 11.53 -6.55 33.60
CA GLY A 207 10.52 -7.22 32.79
C GLY A 207 9.37 -7.81 33.62
N ARG A 208 9.68 -8.33 34.82
CA ARG A 208 8.67 -8.78 35.77
C ARG A 208 7.92 -7.61 36.39
N ALA A 209 8.62 -6.54 36.78
CA ALA A 209 8.00 -5.30 37.26
C ALA A 209 7.02 -4.74 36.22
N GLY A 210 7.40 -4.72 34.94
CA GLY A 210 6.54 -4.27 33.84
C GLY A 210 5.28 -5.13 33.67
N ARG A 211 5.39 -6.46 33.74
CA ARG A 211 4.20 -7.34 33.68
C ARG A 211 3.26 -7.13 34.86
N LEU A 212 3.81 -6.97 36.05
CA LEU A 212 3.02 -6.75 37.26
C LEU A 212 2.35 -5.36 37.24
N PHE A 213 3.08 -4.34 36.81
CA PHE A 213 2.53 -3.00 36.60
C PHE A 213 1.41 -3.02 35.57
N HIS A 214 1.59 -3.72 34.45
CA HIS A 214 0.53 -3.88 33.44
C HIS A 214 -0.71 -4.55 34.02
N ALA A 215 -0.58 -5.57 34.87
CA ALA A 215 -1.70 -6.22 35.52
C ALA A 215 -2.44 -5.31 36.53
N LEU A 216 -1.71 -4.47 37.27
CA LEU A 216 -2.30 -3.43 38.13
C LEU A 216 -3.04 -2.38 37.27
N GLU A 217 -2.45 -1.96 36.17
CA GLU A 217 -3.10 -1.06 35.21
C GLU A 217 -4.35 -1.67 34.59
N THR A 218 -4.37 -2.98 34.28
CA THR A 218 -5.59 -3.66 33.81
C THR A 218 -6.75 -3.44 34.79
N VAL A 219 -6.51 -3.63 36.09
CA VAL A 219 -7.53 -3.43 37.14
C VAL A 219 -8.06 -1.99 37.13
N ARG A 220 -7.14 -1.02 37.10
CA ARG A 220 -7.50 0.41 37.11
C ARG A 220 -8.27 0.80 35.85
N LEU A 221 -7.78 0.39 34.68
CA LEU A 221 -8.37 0.71 33.39
C LEU A 221 -9.75 0.09 33.21
N GLU A 222 -9.95 -1.16 33.64
CA GLU A 222 -11.28 -1.79 33.64
C GLU A 222 -12.27 -1.01 34.51
N ALA A 223 -11.87 -0.56 35.70
CA ALA A 223 -12.72 0.27 36.56
C ALA A 223 -13.05 1.63 35.92
N ARG A 224 -12.07 2.27 35.27
CA ARG A 224 -12.29 3.52 34.53
C ARG A 224 -13.24 3.31 33.34
N LEU A 225 -13.08 2.22 32.60
CA LEU A 225 -13.98 1.85 31.50
C LEU A 225 -15.38 1.50 31.99
N ALA A 226 -15.52 0.83 33.13
CA ALA A 226 -16.82 0.54 33.73
C ALA A 226 -17.59 1.83 34.06
N ALA A 227 -16.90 2.86 34.53
CA ALA A 227 -17.47 4.15 34.85
C ALA A 227 -17.79 5.01 33.62
N GLU A 228 -16.87 5.14 32.66
CA GLU A 228 -17.03 6.03 31.50
C GLU A 228 -17.75 5.38 30.31
N LEU A 229 -17.57 4.07 30.11
CA LEU A 229 -18.00 3.33 28.92
C LEU A 229 -18.58 1.95 29.30
N PRO A 230 -19.69 1.89 30.07
CA PRO A 230 -20.20 0.65 30.67
C PRO A 230 -20.58 -0.43 29.64
N GLY A 231 -21.00 -0.02 28.43
CA GLY A 231 -21.29 -0.94 27.33
C GLY A 231 -20.04 -1.67 26.84
N LEU A 232 -18.92 -0.96 26.68
CA LEU A 232 -17.66 -1.54 26.25
C LEU A 232 -17.01 -2.37 27.36
N HIS A 233 -17.10 -1.92 28.61
CA HIS A 233 -16.62 -2.71 29.76
C HIS A 233 -17.32 -4.09 29.82
N ARG A 234 -18.64 -4.15 29.60
CA ARG A 234 -19.36 -5.42 29.52
C ARG A 234 -18.86 -6.29 28.37
N ASP A 235 -18.61 -5.72 27.19
CA ASP A 235 -18.01 -6.45 26.06
C ASP A 235 -16.65 -7.04 26.42
N LEU A 236 -15.79 -6.29 27.13
CA LEU A 236 -14.49 -6.77 27.62
C LEU A 236 -14.68 -7.98 28.57
N CYS A 237 -15.55 -7.87 29.57
CA CYS A 237 -15.82 -8.96 30.51
C CYS A 237 -16.37 -10.22 29.83
N GLU A 238 -17.29 -10.08 28.88
CA GLU A 238 -17.87 -11.20 28.14
C GLU A 238 -16.83 -11.92 27.28
N LEU A 239 -15.96 -11.18 26.60
CA LEU A 239 -14.88 -11.76 25.78
C LEU A 239 -13.82 -12.45 26.64
N ASP A 240 -13.46 -11.88 27.79
CA ASP A 240 -12.51 -12.52 28.71
C ASP A 240 -13.09 -13.81 29.30
N ALA A 241 -14.37 -13.81 29.68
CA ALA A 241 -15.06 -15.02 30.12
C ALA A 241 -15.11 -16.08 29.01
N LEU A 242 -15.39 -15.67 27.76
CA LEU A 242 -15.37 -16.57 26.60
C LEU A 242 -13.98 -17.16 26.32
N ALA A 243 -12.92 -16.40 26.61
CA ALA A 243 -11.52 -16.84 26.50
C ALA A 243 -11.07 -17.72 27.68
N GLY A 244 -11.92 -17.98 28.67
CA GLY A 244 -11.57 -18.76 29.87
C GLY A 244 -10.82 -17.95 30.93
N GLY A 245 -11.00 -16.62 30.95
CA GLY A 245 -10.38 -15.72 31.92
C GLY A 245 -10.70 -16.07 33.37
N ALA A 246 -9.66 -16.10 34.21
CA ALA A 246 -9.81 -16.38 35.64
C ALA A 246 -10.11 -15.10 36.43
N PRO A 247 -10.85 -15.21 37.57
CA PRO A 247 -10.98 -14.10 38.50
C PRO A 247 -9.62 -13.78 39.15
N TYR A 248 -9.47 -12.55 39.62
CA TYR A 248 -8.27 -12.15 40.36
C TYR A 248 -8.11 -12.98 41.65
N PRO A 249 -6.88 -13.43 42.00
CA PRO A 249 -6.65 -14.18 43.23
C PRO A 249 -6.96 -13.37 44.51
N PRO A 250 -7.23 -14.02 45.66
CA PRO A 250 -7.59 -13.31 46.90
C PRO A 250 -6.55 -12.29 47.38
N HIS A 251 -5.26 -12.53 47.14
CA HIS A 251 -4.19 -11.62 47.51
C HIS A 251 -4.17 -10.32 46.67
N TRP A 252 -4.96 -10.24 45.60
CA TRP A 252 -5.19 -9.01 44.82
C TRP A 252 -6.31 -8.12 45.37
N GLN A 253 -7.03 -8.54 46.42
CA GLN A 253 -8.16 -7.78 46.96
C GLN A 253 -7.77 -6.36 47.40
N ALA A 254 -6.57 -6.18 47.94
CA ALA A 254 -6.07 -4.87 48.34
C ALA A 254 -5.81 -3.95 47.13
N ALA A 255 -5.27 -4.49 46.03
CA ALA A 255 -5.10 -3.74 44.78
C ALA A 255 -6.46 -3.37 44.15
N LEU A 256 -7.42 -4.30 44.14
CA LEU A 256 -8.78 -4.06 43.69
C LEU A 256 -9.43 -2.89 44.46
N ALA A 257 -9.37 -2.92 45.79
CA ALA A 257 -9.98 -1.89 46.64
C ALA A 257 -9.38 -0.48 46.43
N GLY A 258 -8.09 -0.39 46.07
CA GLY A 258 -7.43 0.88 45.77
C GLY A 258 -7.69 1.36 44.34
N LEU A 259 -7.45 0.50 43.35
CA LEU A 259 -7.43 0.85 41.93
C LEU A 259 -8.82 0.94 41.28
N GLN A 260 -9.84 0.34 41.89
CA GLN A 260 -11.23 0.46 41.40
C GLN A 260 -11.91 1.77 41.84
N GLN A 261 -11.23 2.61 42.63
CA GLN A 261 -11.77 3.89 43.04
C GLN A 261 -11.82 4.86 41.83
N PRO A 262 -12.88 5.69 41.68
CA PRO A 262 -13.01 6.59 40.53
C PRO A 262 -11.83 7.54 40.33
N GLN A 263 -11.19 7.97 41.42
CA GLN A 263 -10.05 8.88 41.44
C GLN A 263 -8.68 8.19 41.25
N ALA A 264 -8.64 6.86 41.10
CA ALA A 264 -7.38 6.14 40.95
C ALA A 264 -6.64 6.52 39.66
N THR A 265 -5.35 6.79 39.78
CA THR A 265 -4.44 7.22 38.72
C THR A 265 -3.33 6.19 38.49
N ALA A 266 -2.56 6.33 37.42
CA ALA A 266 -1.38 5.50 37.19
C ALA A 266 -0.32 5.62 38.32
N GLN A 267 -0.36 6.70 39.12
CA GLN A 267 0.50 6.86 40.29
C GLN A 267 0.14 5.87 41.39
N ASP A 268 -1.15 5.57 41.57
CA ASP A 268 -1.61 4.58 42.55
C ASP A 268 -1.14 3.17 42.16
N SER A 269 -1.16 2.84 40.86
CA SER A 269 -0.58 1.61 40.33
C SER A 269 0.93 1.53 40.57
N CYS A 270 1.66 2.64 40.38
CA CYS A 270 3.09 2.71 40.68
C CYS A 270 3.37 2.53 42.19
N ALA A 271 2.57 3.15 43.06
CA ALA A 271 2.71 3.04 44.51
C ALA A 271 2.48 1.60 45.00
N LEU A 272 1.51 0.89 44.40
CA LEU A 272 1.23 -0.51 44.72
C LEU A 272 2.29 -1.47 44.19
N LEU A 273 3.01 -1.11 43.12
CA LEU A 273 3.99 -1.99 42.48
C LEU A 273 5.05 -2.51 43.47
N ALA A 274 5.54 -1.65 44.37
CA ALA A 274 6.55 -2.05 45.36
C ALA A 274 6.03 -3.11 46.34
N ALA A 275 4.79 -2.94 46.83
CA ALA A 275 4.17 -3.88 47.75
C ALA A 275 3.76 -5.20 47.07
N PHE A 276 3.38 -5.13 45.80
CA PHE A 276 2.95 -6.28 45.01
C PHE A 276 4.11 -6.98 44.29
N TYR A 277 5.31 -6.41 44.25
CA TYR A 277 6.46 -7.00 43.59
C TYR A 277 6.68 -8.48 43.96
N PRO A 278 6.62 -8.96 45.22
CA PRO A 278 6.81 -10.39 45.50
C PRO A 278 5.68 -11.31 45.00
N ILE A 279 4.56 -10.77 44.53
CA ILE A 279 3.36 -11.51 44.10
C ILE A 279 3.44 -11.82 42.60
N GLU A 280 3.01 -13.01 42.19
CA GLU A 280 2.97 -13.39 40.77
C GLU A 280 1.84 -12.64 40.04
N PRO A 281 2.11 -12.02 38.87
CA PRO A 281 1.07 -11.40 38.08
C PRO A 281 0.02 -12.43 37.62
N PRO A 282 -1.28 -12.06 37.61
CA PRO A 282 -2.34 -12.89 37.08
C PRO A 282 -2.17 -13.09 35.58
N ALA A 283 -2.89 -14.07 35.03
CA ALA A 283 -2.98 -14.24 33.58
C ALA A 283 -3.49 -12.96 32.91
N ALA A 284 -2.87 -12.58 31.80
CA ALA A 284 -3.27 -11.40 31.05
C ALA A 284 -4.66 -11.61 30.44
N ARG A 285 -5.46 -10.54 30.39
CA ARG A 285 -6.75 -10.54 29.70
C ARG A 285 -6.56 -10.75 28.21
N CYS A 286 -7.51 -11.40 27.55
CA CYS A 286 -7.42 -11.72 26.12
C CYS A 286 -7.25 -10.49 25.20
N TYR A 287 -7.65 -9.31 25.65
CA TYR A 287 -7.54 -8.04 24.93
C TYR A 287 -6.36 -7.16 25.35
N ALA A 288 -5.62 -7.51 26.41
CA ALA A 288 -4.65 -6.61 27.04
C ALA A 288 -3.38 -6.38 26.19
N GLY A 289 -3.01 -7.36 25.35
CA GLY A 289 -1.79 -7.28 24.55
C GLY A 289 -0.52 -7.24 25.39
N ILE A 290 0.53 -6.62 24.84
CA ILE A 290 1.82 -6.40 25.52
C ILE A 290 2.00 -4.93 25.90
N PHE A 291 2.73 -4.71 26.99
CA PHE A 291 3.02 -3.38 27.52
C PHE A 291 4.48 -3.03 27.27
N LEU A 292 4.73 -2.01 26.44
CA LEU A 292 6.06 -1.61 25.98
C LEU A 292 6.34 -0.14 26.37
N PRO A 293 6.68 0.14 27.65
CA PRO A 293 6.84 1.50 28.14
C PRO A 293 7.97 2.25 27.43
N GLU A 294 9.08 1.59 27.09
CA GLU A 294 10.18 2.22 26.34
C GLU A 294 9.77 2.77 24.98
N ARG A 295 8.93 2.04 24.22
CA ARG A 295 8.44 2.52 22.91
C ARG A 295 7.46 3.68 23.07
N ALA A 296 6.56 3.56 24.04
CA ALA A 296 5.62 4.60 24.40
C ALA A 296 6.34 5.90 24.80
N GLU A 297 7.35 5.82 25.65
CA GLU A 297 8.15 6.97 26.08
C GLU A 297 8.93 7.61 24.93
N GLN A 298 9.50 6.80 24.02
CA GLN A 298 10.22 7.34 22.86
C GLN A 298 9.27 8.11 21.95
N ALA A 299 8.15 7.51 21.54
CA ALA A 299 7.18 8.14 20.67
C ALA A 299 6.55 9.39 21.33
N LEU A 300 6.28 9.34 22.63
CA LEU A 300 5.83 10.48 23.42
C LEU A 300 6.86 11.62 23.41
N ARG A 301 8.14 11.33 23.65
CA ARG A 301 9.22 12.33 23.66
C ARG A 301 9.37 13.02 22.31
N GLU A 302 9.33 12.25 21.22
CA GLU A 302 9.38 12.78 19.87
C GLU A 302 8.14 13.63 19.53
N ARG A 303 6.95 13.22 19.98
CA ARG A 303 5.71 13.99 19.80
C ARG A 303 5.74 15.30 20.59
N LEU A 304 6.04 15.24 21.88
CA LEU A 304 6.09 16.42 22.75
C LEU A 304 7.11 17.45 22.26
N ALA A 305 8.25 17.03 21.72
CA ALA A 305 9.21 17.96 21.10
C ALA A 305 8.59 18.71 19.92
N ARG A 306 7.90 18.00 19.01
CA ARG A 306 7.22 18.62 17.86
C ARG A 306 6.04 19.51 18.28
N GLU A 307 5.21 19.03 19.20
CA GLU A 307 4.05 19.77 19.70
C GLU A 307 4.47 21.02 20.47
N LYS A 308 5.57 20.95 21.23
CA LYS A 308 6.18 22.13 21.87
C LYS A 308 6.51 23.22 20.86
N ASP A 309 7.21 22.86 19.78
CA ASP A 309 7.63 23.83 18.76
C ASP A 309 6.42 24.39 17.99
N GLN A 310 5.46 23.53 17.65
CA GLN A 310 4.20 23.92 17.02
C GLN A 310 3.38 24.85 17.91
N PHE A 311 3.27 24.53 19.20
CA PHE A 311 2.51 25.30 20.17
C PHE A 311 3.13 26.68 20.37
N ARG A 312 4.45 26.78 20.58
CA ARG A 312 5.15 28.07 20.68
C ARG A 312 5.01 28.93 19.42
N SER A 313 5.04 28.30 18.24
CA SER A 313 4.83 28.99 16.96
C SER A 313 3.38 29.43 16.76
N ALA A 314 2.42 28.70 17.32
CA ALA A 314 1.01 29.06 17.28
C ALA A 314 0.69 30.18 18.28
N LEU A 315 1.31 30.18 19.46
CA LEU A 315 1.24 31.28 20.44
C LEU A 315 1.81 32.60 19.87
N ALA A 316 2.90 32.54 19.10
CA ALA A 316 3.46 33.72 18.43
C ALA A 316 2.45 34.35 17.44
N ARG A 317 1.83 33.53 16.59
CA ARG A 317 0.78 33.98 15.67
C ARG A 317 -0.44 34.54 16.41
N LEU A 318 -0.85 33.90 17.51
CA LEU A 318 -1.95 34.38 18.35
C LEU A 318 -1.65 35.75 19.00
N ALA A 319 -0.38 36.06 19.27
CA ALA A 319 0.04 37.37 19.76
C ALA A 319 0.06 38.45 18.66
N GLU A 320 0.40 38.09 17.41
CA GLU A 320 0.44 38.98 16.25
C GLU A 320 -0.94 39.40 15.74
N ASP A 321 -1.95 38.51 15.82
CA ASP A 321 -3.29 38.72 15.27
C ASP A 321 -4.16 39.72 16.08
N ARG A 322 -3.64 40.33 17.15
CA ARG A 322 -4.38 41.32 17.97
C ARG A 322 -4.01 42.76 17.56
N PRO A 323 -4.98 43.69 17.48
CA PRO A 323 -4.67 45.10 17.27
C PRO A 323 -3.69 45.62 18.33
N PRO A 324 -2.73 46.50 17.99
CA PRO A 324 -1.81 47.05 18.96
C PRO A 324 -2.60 47.70 20.10
N ALA A 325 -2.49 47.15 21.30
CA ALA A 325 -2.97 47.84 22.50
C ALA A 325 -2.16 49.13 22.66
N ALA A 326 -2.82 50.21 23.10
CA ALA A 326 -2.16 51.48 23.37
C ALA A 326 -0.92 51.25 24.27
N PRO A 327 0.22 51.89 23.98
CA PRO A 327 1.47 51.59 24.65
C PRO A 327 1.36 51.93 26.14
N ALA A 328 1.25 50.90 26.98
CA ALA A 328 1.59 51.02 28.37
C ALA A 328 3.12 51.04 28.47
N ALA A 329 3.64 52.04 29.18
CA ALA A 329 5.07 52.26 29.31
C ALA A 329 5.74 51.09 30.05
N GLY A 330 6.59 50.34 29.33
CA GLY A 330 7.44 49.28 29.86
C GLY A 330 7.54 48.13 28.85
N GLU A 331 8.74 47.63 28.61
CA GLU A 331 8.98 46.41 27.83
C GLU A 331 8.33 45.20 28.53
N GLU A 332 7.01 45.04 28.41
CA GLU A 332 6.33 43.84 28.87
C GLU A 332 6.54 42.74 27.85
N THR A 333 7.47 41.84 28.15
CA THR A 333 7.58 40.53 27.49
C THR A 333 6.21 39.89 27.39
N THR A 334 5.80 39.50 26.18
CA THR A 334 4.55 38.77 25.91
C THR A 334 4.51 37.50 26.75
N GLN A 335 3.73 37.49 27.85
CA GLN A 335 3.72 36.37 28.80
C GLN A 335 2.39 35.63 28.71
N PHE A 336 2.45 34.40 28.21
CA PHE A 336 1.31 33.47 28.26
C PHE A 336 1.27 32.76 29.61
N GLN A 337 0.07 32.56 30.14
CA GLN A 337 -0.19 31.78 31.35
C GLN A 337 -1.33 30.80 31.05
N SER A 338 -1.33 29.62 31.69
CA SER A 338 -2.48 28.71 31.64
C SER A 338 -3.15 28.67 32.99
N ARG A 339 -4.49 28.79 33.02
CA ARG A 339 -5.31 28.68 34.22
C ARG A 339 -6.19 27.45 34.13
N GLN A 340 -6.14 26.61 35.16
CA GLN A 340 -7.05 25.48 35.31
C GLN A 340 -8.27 25.92 36.10
N THR A 341 -9.46 25.58 35.58
CA THR A 341 -10.74 25.80 36.26
C THR A 341 -11.49 24.48 36.32
N PRO A 342 -12.19 24.13 37.42
CA PRO A 342 -12.97 22.90 37.48
C PRO A 342 -14.06 22.87 36.40
N ASP A 343 -14.20 21.75 35.71
CA ASP A 343 -15.28 21.53 34.74
C ASP A 343 -16.60 21.34 35.51
N ALA A 344 -17.53 22.27 35.32
CA ALA A 344 -18.82 22.28 36.01
C ALA A 344 -19.73 21.12 35.59
N ASP A 345 -19.56 20.59 34.36
CA ASP A 345 -20.40 19.54 33.80
C ASP A 345 -19.79 18.13 34.01
N ARG A 346 -18.50 18.04 34.32
CA ARG A 346 -17.77 16.78 34.48
C ARG A 346 -16.92 16.77 35.76
N PRO A 347 -17.42 16.16 36.85
CA PRO A 347 -16.70 16.09 38.12
C PRO A 347 -15.31 15.45 37.96
N GLY A 348 -14.27 16.16 38.38
CA GLY A 348 -12.87 15.70 38.30
C GLY A 348 -12.13 16.03 37.00
N ARG A 349 -12.76 16.74 36.05
CA ARG A 349 -12.07 17.35 34.90
C ARG A 349 -11.81 18.84 35.15
N PHE A 350 -10.82 19.37 34.44
CA PHE A 350 -10.47 20.80 34.45
C PHE A 350 -10.59 21.37 33.04
N ASN A 351 -11.16 22.55 32.92
CA ASN A 351 -11.09 23.42 31.75
C ASN A 351 -9.81 24.25 31.83
N PHE A 352 -9.11 24.37 30.71
CA PHE A 352 -7.87 25.13 30.61
C PHE A 352 -8.13 26.42 29.84
N GLU A 353 -7.86 27.54 30.50
CA GLU A 353 -7.99 28.88 29.93
C GLU A 353 -6.59 29.45 29.65
N LEU A 354 -6.35 29.90 28.42
CA LEU A 354 -5.10 30.56 28.04
C LEU A 354 -5.22 32.06 28.32
N LEU A 355 -4.26 32.60 29.07
CA LEU A 355 -4.17 34.01 29.42
C LEU A 355 -2.96 34.62 28.72
N LEU A 356 -3.10 35.85 28.22
CA LEU A 356 -2.01 36.68 27.72
C LEU A 356 -1.95 37.95 28.55
N ASN A 357 -0.83 38.18 29.23
CA ASN A 357 -0.67 39.32 30.15
C ASN A 357 -1.85 39.46 31.15
N GLY A 358 -2.35 38.32 31.65
CA GLY A 358 -3.45 38.26 32.61
C GLY A 358 -4.87 38.37 32.02
N GLN A 359 -5.02 38.56 30.70
CA GLN A 359 -6.34 38.58 30.03
C GLN A 359 -6.65 37.25 29.33
N PRO A 360 -7.88 36.73 29.42
CA PRO A 360 -8.32 35.57 28.65
C PRO A 360 -8.17 35.77 27.14
N VAL A 361 -7.60 34.77 26.47
CA VAL A 361 -7.50 34.72 25.01
C VAL A 361 -8.23 33.48 24.52
N THR A 362 -9.04 33.66 23.48
CA THR A 362 -9.69 32.53 22.80
C THR A 362 -8.68 31.89 21.84
N PRO A 363 -8.21 30.66 22.12
CA PRO A 363 -7.30 29.96 21.21
C PRO A 363 -8.01 29.62 19.89
N SER A 364 -7.25 29.61 18.79
CA SER A 364 -7.74 29.05 17.53
C SER A 364 -7.94 27.53 17.64
N ALA A 365 -8.66 26.92 16.69
CA ALA A 365 -8.90 25.48 16.69
C ALA A 365 -7.59 24.66 16.73
N ASP A 366 -6.55 25.12 16.03
CA ASP A 366 -5.23 24.48 16.01
C ASP A 366 -4.52 24.58 17.37
N VAL A 367 -4.60 25.75 18.02
CA VAL A 367 -4.01 25.98 19.36
C VAL A 367 -4.74 25.12 20.39
N GLN A 368 -6.07 25.06 20.33
CA GLN A 368 -6.87 24.23 21.23
C GLN A 368 -6.54 22.74 21.07
N ALA A 369 -6.40 22.25 19.84
CA ALA A 369 -6.03 20.86 19.57
C ALA A 369 -4.64 20.51 20.14
N LEU A 370 -3.67 21.43 20.04
CA LEU A 370 -2.34 21.27 20.64
C LEU A 370 -2.41 21.29 22.18
N MET A 371 -3.20 22.18 22.78
CA MET A 371 -3.41 22.22 24.23
C MET A 371 -3.98 20.89 24.72
N ASP A 372 -5.05 20.41 24.09
CA ASP A 372 -5.72 19.15 24.46
C ASP A 372 -4.75 17.97 24.37
N SER A 373 -3.90 17.93 23.33
CA SER A 373 -2.87 16.89 23.16
C SER A 373 -1.82 16.93 24.29
N ILE A 374 -1.27 18.11 24.59
CA ILE A 374 -0.25 18.29 25.64
C ILE A 374 -0.82 17.96 27.02
N ILE A 375 -2.04 18.42 27.32
CA ILE A 375 -2.72 18.17 28.60
C ILE A 375 -3.03 16.67 28.75
N GLN A 376 -3.43 15.98 27.68
CA GLN A 376 -3.64 14.54 27.74
C GLN A 376 -2.37 13.79 28.14
N ASP A 377 -1.22 14.21 27.63
CA ASP A 377 0.05 13.55 27.86
C ASP A 377 0.66 13.89 29.23
N LEU A 378 0.74 15.19 29.56
CA LEU A 378 1.45 15.72 30.72
C LEU A 378 0.53 16.04 31.91
N GLY A 379 -0.78 16.05 31.71
CA GLY A 379 -1.78 16.46 32.71
C GLY A 379 -1.95 17.98 32.84
N ALA A 380 -0.97 18.77 32.40
CA ALA A 380 -0.98 20.23 32.36
C ALA A 380 -0.04 20.74 31.26
N ILE A 381 -0.18 22.02 30.88
CA ILE A 381 0.75 22.67 29.95
C ILE A 381 1.96 23.18 30.76
N PRO A 382 3.19 22.71 30.50
CA PRO A 382 4.37 23.18 31.23
C PRO A 382 4.65 24.65 30.97
N GLU A 383 5.19 25.36 31.95
CA GLU A 383 5.50 26.80 31.83
C GLU A 383 6.47 27.09 30.68
N GLU A 384 7.40 26.19 30.39
CA GLU A 384 8.31 26.39 29.26
C GLU A 384 7.62 26.31 27.89
N TYR A 385 6.38 25.80 27.79
CA TYR A 385 5.62 25.76 26.53
C TYR A 385 4.91 27.09 26.27
N LEU A 386 4.69 27.90 27.31
CA LEU A 386 3.96 29.17 27.28
C LEU A 386 4.85 30.36 26.89
N VAL A 387 5.85 30.12 26.03
CA VAL A 387 6.77 31.14 25.53
C VAL A 387 6.58 31.25 24.02
N ALA A 388 6.11 32.39 23.51
CA ALA A 388 6.02 32.62 22.08
C ALA A 388 7.42 32.56 21.43
N ALA A 389 7.50 31.99 20.24
CA ALA A 389 8.73 32.06 19.45
C ALA A 389 9.06 33.54 19.15
N GLY A 390 10.20 34.04 19.61
CA GLY A 390 10.61 35.43 19.42
C GLY A 390 11.03 35.74 17.98
N ASP A 391 11.13 37.04 17.64
CA ASP A 391 11.46 37.61 16.32
C ASP A 391 12.91 37.33 15.83
N GLY A 392 13.58 36.34 16.41
CA GLY A 392 14.96 35.98 16.15
C GLY A 392 15.15 34.49 15.95
N GLY A 393 15.20 34.06 14.69
CA GLY A 393 15.99 32.90 14.31
C GLY A 393 15.33 31.52 14.39
N TYR A 394 14.15 31.34 13.79
CA TYR A 394 13.81 30.04 13.21
C TYR A 394 13.71 30.21 11.69
N ARG A 395 14.83 29.93 11.03
CA ARG A 395 14.89 29.73 9.58
C ARG A 395 13.82 28.69 9.28
N ARG A 396 12.83 29.05 8.45
CA ARG A 396 11.96 28.09 7.76
C ARG A 396 12.88 27.09 7.06
N GLU A 397 13.18 25.97 7.69
CA GLU A 397 13.46 24.77 6.95
C GLU A 397 12.15 24.48 6.22
N ASN A 398 12.15 24.82 4.93
CA ASN A 398 11.30 24.15 3.98
C ASN A 398 11.39 22.67 4.33
N THR A 399 10.35 22.16 4.95
CA THR A 399 10.15 20.73 5.12
C THR A 399 9.91 20.24 3.71
N GLU A 400 10.99 19.94 3.00
CA GLU A 400 10.97 18.94 1.95
C GLU A 400 10.35 17.71 2.62
N LYS A 401 9.07 17.50 2.34
CA LYS A 401 8.33 16.30 2.72
C LYS A 401 9.16 15.15 2.19
N ARG A 402 9.84 14.42 3.07
CA ARG A 402 10.52 13.20 2.66
C ARG A 402 9.44 12.28 2.07
N PRO A 403 9.65 11.70 0.88
CA PRO A 403 8.65 10.84 0.22
C PRO A 403 8.18 9.67 1.10
N GLU A 404 9.02 9.30 2.07
CA GLU A 404 8.82 8.22 3.03
C GLU A 404 7.82 8.58 4.15
N ASP A 405 7.65 9.87 4.48
CA ASP A 405 6.74 10.33 5.54
C ASP A 405 5.29 10.53 5.07
N VAL A 406 5.03 10.42 3.76
CA VAL A 406 3.68 10.52 3.16
C VAL A 406 2.80 9.31 3.48
N TRP A 407 3.39 8.21 3.96
CA TRP A 407 2.67 6.97 4.32
C TRP A 407 2.15 6.95 5.77
N LYS A 408 2.32 8.04 6.53
CA LYS A 408 1.96 8.11 7.95
C LYS A 408 0.58 8.70 8.26
N GLY A 409 -0.20 9.16 7.26
CA GLY A 409 -1.54 9.73 7.44
C GLY A 409 -2.67 8.94 6.75
N THR A 410 -3.88 8.99 7.31
CA THR A 410 -5.11 8.57 6.64
C THR A 410 -5.48 9.58 5.55
N TYR A 411 -5.49 9.11 4.29
CA TYR A 411 -5.99 9.82 3.11
C TYR A 411 -5.65 11.31 3.02
N HIS A 412 -4.53 11.61 2.36
CA HIS A 412 -4.54 12.77 1.49
C HIS A 412 -5.01 12.32 0.10
N GLU A 413 -6.19 12.80 -0.28
CA GLU A 413 -6.67 12.87 -1.67
C GLU A 413 -5.79 13.81 -2.53
N GLU A 414 -4.76 14.42 -1.96
CA GLU A 414 -3.75 15.15 -2.71
C GLU A 414 -2.76 14.16 -3.35
N GLY A 415 -3.03 13.81 -4.61
CA GLY A 415 -2.11 13.08 -5.49
C GLY A 415 -2.37 11.58 -5.65
N ALA A 416 -3.45 11.04 -5.07
CA ALA A 416 -3.88 9.66 -5.27
C ALA A 416 -5.07 9.57 -6.25
N PHE A 417 -4.93 8.77 -7.30
CA PHE A 417 -5.91 8.54 -8.34
C PHE A 417 -6.50 7.13 -8.23
N LEU A 418 -7.83 7.03 -8.29
CA LEU A 418 -8.54 5.76 -8.27
C LEU A 418 -8.83 5.29 -9.70
N TYR A 419 -8.61 4.00 -9.95
CA TYR A 419 -8.88 3.37 -11.25
C TYR A 419 -9.63 2.06 -11.10
N ASN A 420 -10.45 1.79 -12.11
CA ASN A 420 -11.11 0.50 -12.26
C ASN A 420 -10.11 -0.54 -12.79
N GLU A 421 -10.28 -1.78 -12.34
CA GLU A 421 -9.54 -2.94 -12.85
C GLU A 421 -10.48 -3.87 -13.60
N TRP A 422 -10.02 -4.41 -14.73
CA TRP A 422 -10.78 -5.41 -15.47
C TRP A 422 -10.59 -6.79 -14.86
N ASP A 423 -11.69 -7.42 -14.46
CA ASP A 423 -11.69 -8.80 -13.99
C ASP A 423 -12.14 -9.72 -15.13
N TYR A 424 -11.18 -10.41 -15.76
CA TYR A 424 -11.47 -11.27 -16.91
C TYR A 424 -12.37 -12.46 -16.54
N THR A 425 -12.28 -12.97 -15.30
CA THR A 425 -13.10 -14.10 -14.85
C THR A 425 -14.58 -13.73 -14.74
N ARG A 426 -14.85 -12.46 -14.40
CA ARG A 426 -16.20 -11.91 -14.25
C ARG A 426 -16.70 -11.16 -15.48
N ALA A 427 -15.82 -10.93 -16.46
CA ALA A 427 -16.05 -10.05 -17.61
C ALA A 427 -16.63 -8.68 -17.21
N HIS A 428 -16.17 -8.13 -16.08
CA HIS A 428 -16.67 -6.87 -15.55
C HIS A 428 -15.57 -6.08 -14.83
N TYR A 429 -15.74 -4.76 -14.73
CA TYR A 429 -14.83 -3.92 -13.97
C TYR A 429 -15.07 -4.01 -12.47
N ARG A 430 -13.98 -4.06 -11.71
CA ARG A 430 -13.95 -3.76 -10.28
C ARG A 430 -13.78 -2.26 -10.12
N LYS A 431 -14.78 -1.61 -9.52
CA LYS A 431 -14.82 -0.16 -9.38
C LYS A 431 -13.84 0.34 -8.31
N ASP A 432 -13.13 1.44 -8.61
CA ASP A 432 -12.22 2.13 -7.68
C ASP A 432 -11.24 1.18 -6.96
N TRP A 433 -10.79 0.16 -7.70
CA TRP A 433 -10.07 -0.98 -7.14
C TRP A 433 -8.59 -0.73 -6.95
N CYS A 434 -8.00 0.07 -7.84
CA CYS A 434 -6.58 0.40 -7.84
C CYS A 434 -6.36 1.85 -7.39
N VAL A 435 -5.35 2.07 -6.54
CA VAL A 435 -4.91 3.38 -6.07
C VAL A 435 -3.52 3.66 -6.65
N LEU A 436 -3.43 4.68 -7.51
CA LEU A 436 -2.19 5.13 -8.15
C LEU A 436 -1.75 6.48 -7.58
N ARG A 437 -0.45 6.63 -7.27
CA ARG A 437 0.14 7.89 -6.81
C ARG A 437 1.24 8.35 -7.74
N GLU A 438 1.29 9.64 -7.99
CA GLU A 438 2.38 10.25 -8.76
C GLU A 438 3.48 10.77 -7.82
N LEU A 439 4.72 10.35 -8.07
CA LEU A 439 5.93 10.69 -7.32
C LEU A 439 6.96 11.25 -8.29
N ASP A 440 7.90 12.09 -7.83
CA ASP A 440 9.01 12.55 -8.68
C ASP A 440 10.26 11.69 -8.46
N VAL A 441 11.00 11.37 -9.54
CA VAL A 441 12.27 10.63 -9.41
C VAL A 441 13.34 11.53 -8.81
N HIS A 442 14.08 11.00 -7.83
CA HIS A 442 15.16 11.75 -7.20
C HIS A 442 16.35 11.85 -8.17
N PRO A 443 16.84 13.07 -8.47
CA PRO A 443 17.96 13.24 -9.38
C PRO A 443 19.25 12.69 -8.79
N GLN A 444 19.94 11.83 -9.55
CA GLN A 444 21.29 11.40 -9.22
C GLN A 444 22.31 12.05 -10.14
N HIS A 445 23.36 12.63 -9.55
CA HIS A 445 24.39 13.40 -10.25
C HIS A 445 25.56 12.49 -10.66
N GLU A 446 25.27 11.30 -11.16
CA GLU A 446 26.29 10.43 -11.75
C GLU A 446 26.49 10.74 -13.24
N PRO A 447 27.70 10.57 -13.80
CA PRO A 447 27.96 10.79 -15.22
C PRO A 447 27.41 9.66 -16.12
N PHE A 448 26.28 9.04 -15.77
CA PHE A 448 25.68 7.94 -16.52
C PHE A 448 25.28 8.35 -17.95
N VAL A 449 24.53 9.45 -18.09
CA VAL A 449 24.08 9.96 -19.40
C VAL A 449 25.28 10.33 -20.27
N ALA A 450 26.25 11.07 -19.72
CA ALA A 450 27.45 11.45 -20.47
C ALA A 450 28.27 10.24 -20.93
N ARG A 451 28.43 9.21 -20.08
CA ARG A 451 29.09 7.94 -20.46
C ARG A 451 28.33 7.22 -21.57
N THR A 452 27.00 7.19 -21.51
CA THR A 452 26.15 6.57 -22.53
C THR A 452 26.28 7.26 -23.88
N LEU A 453 26.22 8.59 -23.91
CA LEU A 453 26.36 9.38 -25.13
C LEU A 453 27.74 9.16 -25.78
N ASN A 454 28.80 9.09 -24.97
CA ASN A 454 30.14 8.79 -25.46
C ASN A 454 30.26 7.35 -26.00
N LYS A 455 29.69 6.37 -25.29
CA LYS A 455 29.68 4.94 -25.68
C LYS A 455 29.00 4.73 -27.04
N TYR A 456 27.93 5.47 -27.32
CA TYR A 456 27.12 5.32 -28.52
C TYR A 456 27.23 6.49 -29.51
N ALA A 457 28.28 7.32 -29.43
CA ALA A 457 28.45 8.50 -30.28
C ALA A 457 28.37 8.18 -31.79
N GLY A 458 28.93 7.04 -32.22
CA GLY A 458 28.84 6.58 -33.61
C GLY A 458 27.42 6.20 -34.05
N VAL A 459 26.62 5.59 -33.16
CA VAL A 459 25.22 5.25 -33.41
C VAL A 459 24.37 6.53 -33.45
N LEU A 460 24.62 7.48 -32.55
CA LEU A 460 23.97 8.79 -32.51
C LEU A 460 24.19 9.61 -33.79
N ALA A 461 25.39 9.56 -34.38
CA ALA A 461 25.67 10.22 -35.66
C ALA A 461 24.83 9.65 -36.81
N GLY A 462 24.67 8.33 -36.88
CA GLY A 462 23.81 7.66 -37.87
C GLY A 462 22.31 7.90 -37.63
N LEU A 463 21.92 7.90 -36.35
CA LEU A 463 20.59 8.29 -35.87
C LEU A 463 20.22 9.67 -36.34
N ARG A 464 21.07 10.65 -36.08
CA ARG A 464 20.85 12.06 -36.43
C ARG A 464 20.57 12.22 -37.91
N LYS A 465 21.38 11.60 -38.77
CA LYS A 465 21.15 11.64 -40.23
C LYS A 465 19.81 11.01 -40.65
N THR A 466 19.43 9.90 -40.02
CA THR A 466 18.18 9.17 -40.33
C THR A 466 16.94 9.92 -39.83
N PHE A 467 17.03 10.51 -38.64
CA PHE A 467 15.95 11.24 -38.00
C PHE A 467 15.80 12.67 -38.57
N GLU A 468 16.89 13.33 -38.97
CA GLU A 468 16.83 14.58 -39.75
C GLU A 468 16.12 14.35 -41.10
N ALA A 469 16.39 13.23 -41.79
CA ALA A 469 15.68 12.87 -43.02
C ALA A 469 14.18 12.57 -42.78
N LEU A 470 13.81 12.07 -41.59
CA LEU A 470 12.42 11.81 -41.20
C LEU A 470 11.69 13.05 -40.66
N ARG A 471 12.41 14.09 -40.24
CA ARG A 471 11.83 15.35 -39.73
C ARG A 471 10.88 15.99 -40.74
N GLY A 472 11.03 15.65 -42.03
CA GLY A 472 10.21 16.16 -43.12
C GLY A 472 10.64 17.58 -43.43
N GLU A 473 11.33 17.78 -44.55
CA GLU A 473 11.64 19.11 -45.03
C GLU A 473 10.36 19.77 -45.56
N ASP A 474 10.26 21.09 -45.43
CA ASP A 474 9.29 21.89 -46.18
C ASP A 474 9.48 21.61 -47.67
N ARG A 475 8.63 20.76 -48.25
CA ARG A 475 8.75 20.38 -49.65
C ARG A 475 7.99 21.38 -50.51
N LEU A 476 8.70 21.91 -51.51
CA LEU A 476 8.11 22.61 -52.63
C LEU A 476 7.56 21.55 -53.58
N LEU A 477 6.23 21.38 -53.59
CA LEU A 477 5.57 20.58 -54.60
C LEU A 477 5.58 21.37 -55.91
N LYS A 478 6.35 20.87 -56.87
CA LYS A 478 6.47 21.37 -58.24
C LYS A 478 5.32 20.87 -59.12
N LYS A 479 5.12 21.49 -60.29
CA LYS A 479 4.07 21.13 -61.27
C LYS A 479 2.66 21.02 -60.66
N GLN A 480 2.22 22.03 -59.92
CA GLN A 480 0.88 22.10 -59.33
C GLN A 480 -0.03 23.02 -60.14
N THR A 481 -1.34 22.76 -60.15
CA THR A 481 -2.33 23.59 -60.88
C THR A 481 -2.58 24.96 -60.23
N SER A 482 -2.17 25.13 -58.97
CA SER A 482 -2.27 26.36 -58.21
C SER A 482 -1.17 26.42 -57.15
N GLY A 483 -0.61 27.59 -56.88
CA GLY A 483 0.46 27.75 -55.89
C GLY A 483 0.82 29.22 -55.64
N GLY A 484 1.70 29.45 -54.66
CA GLY A 484 2.10 30.80 -54.24
C GLY A 484 3.25 31.39 -55.07
N ASP A 485 3.84 30.59 -55.95
CA ASP A 485 4.92 30.99 -56.86
C ASP A 485 4.85 30.16 -58.16
N ILE A 486 5.57 30.58 -59.20
CA ILE A 486 5.59 29.93 -60.52
C ILE A 486 6.73 28.90 -60.58
N ASP A 487 6.43 27.70 -61.10
CA ASP A 487 7.44 26.69 -61.40
C ASP A 487 8.03 26.98 -62.79
N PHE A 488 9.17 27.68 -62.82
CA PHE A 488 9.80 28.08 -64.07
C PHE A 488 10.16 26.89 -64.96
N ASP A 489 10.54 25.74 -64.39
CA ASP A 489 10.86 24.54 -65.18
C ASP A 489 9.60 24.04 -65.89
N ALA A 490 8.47 23.96 -65.17
CA ALA A 490 7.18 23.56 -65.72
C ALA A 490 6.66 24.56 -66.76
N LEU A 491 6.88 25.86 -66.55
CA LEU A 491 6.50 26.91 -67.48
C LEU A 491 7.32 26.85 -68.78
N VAL A 492 8.62 26.60 -68.68
CA VAL A 492 9.50 26.45 -69.85
C VAL A 492 9.12 25.21 -70.65
N GLU A 493 8.88 24.07 -70.00
CA GLU A 493 8.38 22.86 -70.64
C GLU A 493 7.02 23.11 -71.32
N ALA A 494 6.03 23.65 -70.59
CA ALA A 494 4.71 23.92 -71.14
C ALA A 494 4.77 24.91 -72.31
N ARG A 495 5.67 25.91 -72.27
CA ARG A 495 5.88 26.84 -73.38
C ARG A 495 6.51 26.16 -74.60
N ALA A 496 7.43 25.23 -74.39
CA ALA A 496 8.01 24.43 -75.46
C ALA A 496 6.95 23.52 -76.11
N ASP A 497 6.12 22.86 -75.29
CA ASP A 497 5.00 22.02 -75.74
C ASP A 497 3.99 22.83 -76.56
N MET A 498 3.64 24.03 -76.10
CA MET A 498 2.73 24.93 -76.81
C MET A 498 3.26 25.34 -78.19
N LEU A 499 4.56 25.56 -78.32
CA LEU A 499 5.20 25.88 -79.61
C LEU A 499 5.22 24.68 -80.58
N GLN A 500 5.07 23.46 -80.05
CA GLN A 500 4.95 22.23 -80.84
C GLN A 500 3.49 21.85 -81.13
N GLY A 501 2.52 22.69 -80.73
CA GLY A 501 1.08 22.44 -80.92
C GLY A 501 0.47 21.48 -79.90
N ILE A 502 1.18 21.16 -78.82
CA ILE A 502 0.69 20.34 -77.71
C ILE A 502 -0.02 21.27 -76.70
N GLU A 503 -1.09 20.76 -76.08
CA GLU A 503 -1.88 21.54 -75.11
C GLU A 503 -1.05 21.97 -73.90
N LEU A 504 -1.21 23.23 -73.50
CA LEU A 504 -0.47 23.81 -72.38
C LEU A 504 -0.92 23.17 -71.06
N SER A 505 0.01 22.53 -70.36
CA SER A 505 -0.25 21.99 -69.02
C SER A 505 -0.60 23.12 -68.03
N GLU A 506 -1.72 22.98 -67.32
CA GLU A 506 -2.15 23.93 -66.26
C GLU A 506 -1.31 23.83 -64.98
N ARG A 507 -0.41 22.84 -64.90
CA ARG A 507 0.40 22.54 -63.72
C ARG A 507 1.66 23.40 -63.65
N LEU A 508 1.50 24.73 -63.56
CA LEU A 508 2.59 25.71 -63.70
C LEU A 508 3.10 26.28 -62.37
N PHE A 509 2.56 25.86 -61.23
CA PHE A 509 2.81 26.52 -59.95
C PHE A 509 3.57 25.66 -58.96
N ILE A 510 4.24 26.32 -58.01
CA ILE A 510 4.87 25.71 -56.84
C ILE A 510 3.97 25.93 -55.63
N LYS A 511 3.66 24.83 -54.92
CA LYS A 511 2.93 24.87 -53.65
C LYS A 511 3.84 24.44 -52.52
N ARG A 512 4.04 25.31 -51.52
CA ARG A 512 4.70 24.94 -50.26
C ARG A 512 3.80 23.98 -49.50
N HIS A 513 4.25 22.74 -49.33
CA HIS A 513 3.56 21.77 -48.50
C HIS A 513 4.27 21.69 -47.15
N LYS A 514 3.82 22.50 -46.20
CA LYS A 514 4.25 22.39 -44.80
C LYS A 514 3.61 21.14 -44.21
N LEU A 515 4.43 20.14 -43.87
CA LEU A 515 3.98 19.05 -43.01
C LEU A 515 3.98 19.57 -41.57
N GLU A 516 2.80 19.95 -41.05
CA GLU A 516 2.65 20.24 -39.63
C GLU A 516 2.69 18.92 -38.85
N ARG A 517 3.90 18.51 -38.49
CA ARG A 517 4.16 17.35 -37.66
C ARG A 517 3.78 17.69 -36.22
N ASN A 518 2.69 17.10 -35.74
CA ASN A 518 2.18 17.29 -34.39
C ASN A 518 1.99 15.93 -33.71
N ILE A 519 3.07 15.39 -33.15
CA ILE A 519 3.13 14.09 -32.48
C ILE A 519 3.46 14.31 -31.00
N ALA A 520 2.73 13.62 -30.12
CA ALA A 520 3.03 13.54 -28.70
C ALA A 520 3.37 12.09 -28.31
N VAL A 521 4.46 11.92 -27.59
CA VAL A 521 5.04 10.61 -27.28
C VAL A 521 5.16 10.46 -25.78
N MET A 522 4.63 9.39 -25.21
CA MET A 522 4.74 9.10 -23.79
C MET A 522 5.51 7.81 -23.60
N PHE A 523 6.63 7.87 -22.89
CA PHE A 523 7.38 6.69 -22.49
C PHE A 523 6.93 6.22 -21.12
N MET A 524 6.55 4.94 -21.05
CA MET A 524 6.27 4.20 -19.85
C MET A 524 7.43 3.22 -19.63
N VAL A 525 8.26 3.49 -18.62
CA VAL A 525 9.48 2.74 -18.32
C VAL A 525 9.24 1.85 -17.11
N ASP A 526 9.48 0.56 -17.26
CA ASP A 526 9.41 -0.38 -16.15
C ASP A 526 10.55 -0.11 -15.17
N MET A 527 10.22 -0.04 -13.89
CA MET A 527 11.23 0.06 -12.83
C MET A 527 11.13 -1.13 -11.88
N SER A 528 10.41 -2.18 -12.23
CA SER A 528 10.26 -3.38 -11.41
C SER A 528 11.41 -4.36 -11.56
N GLY A 529 11.68 -5.12 -10.50
CA GLY A 529 12.51 -6.33 -10.55
C GLY A 529 14.03 -6.08 -10.63
N SER A 530 14.79 -6.85 -9.85
CA SER A 530 16.26 -6.83 -9.84
C SER A 530 16.87 -7.63 -11.00
N THR A 531 16.28 -7.57 -12.20
CA THR A 531 16.62 -8.48 -13.29
C THR A 531 17.97 -8.08 -13.88
N LYS A 532 19.04 -8.70 -13.35
CA LYS A 532 20.44 -8.69 -13.82
C LYS A 532 20.91 -7.30 -14.25
N GLY A 533 21.53 -6.51 -13.36
CA GLY A 533 21.88 -5.08 -13.55
C GLY A 533 22.34 -4.56 -14.94
N TRP A 534 22.82 -5.42 -15.85
CA TRP A 534 23.01 -5.09 -17.27
C TRP A 534 21.72 -4.79 -18.05
N ILE A 535 20.55 -5.34 -17.68
CA ILE A 535 19.26 -5.08 -18.37
C ILE A 535 18.74 -3.70 -18.00
N ASN A 536 18.75 -3.35 -16.71
CA ASN A 536 18.35 -2.02 -16.24
C ASN A 536 19.26 -0.93 -16.85
N ASP A 537 20.58 -1.17 -16.88
CA ASP A 537 21.51 -0.28 -17.58
C ASP A 537 21.17 -0.19 -19.07
N ALA A 538 20.81 -1.29 -19.74
CA ALA A 538 20.41 -1.28 -21.14
C ALA A 538 19.11 -0.47 -21.40
N GLU A 539 18.12 -0.54 -20.50
CA GLU A 539 16.88 0.25 -20.60
C GLU A 539 17.14 1.74 -20.39
N ARG A 540 17.96 2.09 -19.40
CA ARG A 540 18.38 3.48 -19.16
C ARG A 540 19.22 4.01 -20.33
N GLU A 541 20.13 3.19 -20.87
CA GLU A 541 20.91 3.52 -22.07
C GLU A 541 19.99 3.74 -23.29
N ALA A 542 19.00 2.87 -23.49
CA ALA A 542 18.00 2.99 -24.56
C ALA A 542 17.16 4.26 -24.41
N LEU A 543 16.71 4.57 -23.20
CA LEU A 543 15.93 5.77 -22.90
C LEU A 543 16.73 7.05 -23.24
N VAL A 544 18.02 7.09 -22.90
CA VAL A 544 18.90 8.21 -23.25
C VAL A 544 19.00 8.38 -24.77
N LEU A 545 19.23 7.30 -25.52
CA LEU A 545 19.32 7.35 -26.99
C LEU A 545 18.01 7.82 -27.64
N LEU A 546 16.88 7.38 -27.08
CA LEU A 546 15.54 7.80 -27.50
C LEU A 546 15.28 9.28 -27.26
N CYS A 547 15.67 9.80 -26.09
CA CYS A 547 15.56 11.22 -25.78
C CYS A 547 16.33 12.06 -26.80
N GLU A 548 17.60 11.71 -27.08
CA GLU A 548 18.41 12.44 -28.06
C GLU A 548 17.78 12.40 -29.47
N ALA A 549 17.22 11.24 -29.87
CA ALA A 549 16.55 11.12 -31.16
C ALA A 549 15.29 11.99 -31.26
N LEU A 550 14.53 12.14 -30.17
CA LEU A 550 13.32 12.96 -30.15
C LEU A 550 13.60 14.46 -30.08
N GLU A 551 14.65 14.85 -29.37
CA GLU A 551 15.16 16.23 -29.38
C GLU A 551 15.59 16.63 -30.80
N ILE A 552 16.18 15.71 -31.58
CA ILE A 552 16.50 15.97 -33.00
C ILE A 552 15.23 16.14 -33.86
N LEU A 553 14.17 15.37 -33.59
CA LEU A 553 12.90 15.50 -34.31
C LEU A 553 12.12 16.77 -33.95
N GLY A 554 12.25 17.23 -32.70
CA GLY A 554 11.42 18.30 -32.16
C GLY A 554 10.01 17.85 -31.79
N ASP A 555 9.78 16.55 -31.60
CA ASP A 555 8.48 16.01 -31.17
C ASP A 555 8.31 16.20 -29.65
N ARG A 556 7.07 16.41 -29.19
CA ARG A 556 6.78 16.56 -27.75
C ARG A 556 6.78 15.21 -27.07
N TYR A 557 7.51 15.07 -25.96
CA TYR A 557 7.54 13.80 -25.24
C TYR A 557 7.56 13.96 -23.72
N ALA A 558 7.07 12.92 -23.03
CA ALA A 558 7.10 12.77 -21.58
C ALA A 558 7.62 11.37 -21.21
N ILE A 559 8.20 11.26 -20.02
CA ILE A 559 8.78 10.02 -19.49
C ILE A 559 8.24 9.80 -18.08
N TYR A 560 7.62 8.64 -17.90
CA TYR A 560 7.14 8.16 -16.62
C TYR A 560 7.67 6.76 -16.35
N GLY A 561 8.22 6.55 -15.17
CA GLY A 561 8.52 5.23 -14.64
C GLY A 561 7.30 4.67 -13.91
N PHE A 562 7.20 3.35 -13.77
CA PHE A 562 6.16 2.74 -12.94
C PHE A 562 6.70 1.61 -12.07
N SER A 563 6.06 1.42 -10.91
CA SER A 563 6.29 0.29 -10.01
C SER A 563 5.04 0.05 -9.16
N GLY A 564 4.86 -1.16 -8.67
CA GLY A 564 3.71 -1.59 -7.90
C GLY A 564 4.07 -2.65 -6.87
N MET A 565 3.35 -2.67 -5.76
CA MET A 565 3.50 -3.71 -4.73
C MET A 565 2.16 -4.38 -4.38
N THR A 566 1.03 -3.69 -4.61
CA THR A 566 -0.35 -4.18 -4.47
C THR A 566 -1.33 -3.24 -5.21
N ARG A 567 -2.61 -3.61 -5.33
CA ARG A 567 -3.70 -2.72 -5.80
C ARG A 567 -3.81 -1.38 -5.05
N LYS A 568 -3.40 -1.29 -3.77
CA LYS A 568 -3.46 -0.05 -2.97
C LYS A 568 -2.17 0.77 -3.05
N ARG A 569 -1.14 0.24 -3.72
CA ARG A 569 0.20 0.82 -3.81
C ARG A 569 0.73 0.70 -5.22
N CYS A 570 0.09 1.40 -6.15
CA CYS A 570 0.60 1.61 -7.50
C CYS A 570 1.27 2.99 -7.55
N GLU A 571 2.51 3.07 -8.03
CA GLU A 571 3.31 4.28 -8.01
C GLU A 571 3.78 4.62 -9.42
N LEU A 572 3.52 5.84 -9.84
CA LEU A 572 3.98 6.43 -11.10
C LEU A 572 5.05 7.46 -10.79
N TYR A 573 6.19 7.36 -11.43
CA TYR A 573 7.33 8.22 -11.18
C TYR A 573 7.57 9.17 -12.35
N ARG A 574 7.49 10.47 -12.10
CA ARG A 574 7.71 11.50 -13.11
C ARG A 574 9.20 11.71 -13.31
N VAL A 575 9.65 11.46 -14.54
CA VAL A 575 11.05 11.74 -14.96
C VAL A 575 11.08 13.03 -15.78
N LYS A 576 10.19 13.16 -16.76
CA LYS A 576 10.06 14.33 -17.63
C LYS A 576 8.60 14.56 -18.00
N ARG A 577 8.09 15.77 -17.85
CA ARG A 577 6.75 16.15 -18.35
C ARG A 577 6.80 16.70 -19.78
N PHE A 578 5.64 16.85 -20.42
CA PHE A 578 5.55 17.42 -21.77
C PHE A 578 5.97 18.89 -21.84
N ASP A 579 5.70 19.66 -20.77
CA ASP A 579 6.03 21.07 -20.62
C ASP A 579 7.49 21.31 -20.19
N GLU A 580 8.22 20.25 -19.85
CA GLU A 580 9.58 20.33 -19.33
C GLU A 580 10.62 20.13 -20.44
N PRO A 581 11.64 21.00 -20.57
CA PRO A 581 12.73 20.80 -21.51
C PRO A 581 13.67 19.68 -21.05
N TYR A 582 14.36 19.02 -21.98
CA TYR A 582 15.37 18.01 -21.67
C TYR A 582 16.65 18.64 -21.10
N SER A 583 16.61 18.98 -19.81
CA SER A 583 17.67 19.67 -19.07
C SER A 583 18.65 18.71 -18.40
N GLY A 584 19.72 19.25 -17.81
CA GLY A 584 20.63 18.49 -16.95
C GLY A 584 19.92 17.82 -15.77
N GLU A 585 18.82 18.40 -15.28
CA GLU A 585 18.01 17.83 -14.19
C GLU A 585 17.25 16.59 -14.66
N VAL A 586 16.62 16.63 -15.83
CA VAL A 586 15.95 15.45 -16.41
C VAL A 586 16.97 14.33 -16.65
N ARG A 587 18.17 14.67 -17.12
CA ARG A 587 19.28 13.70 -17.27
C ARG A 587 19.68 13.09 -15.94
N ALA A 588 19.71 13.87 -14.86
CA ALA A 588 19.96 13.37 -13.51
C ALA A 588 18.82 12.48 -12.97
N ARG A 589 17.55 12.79 -13.30
CA ARG A 589 16.41 11.92 -12.97
C ARG A 589 16.44 10.60 -13.73
N ILE A 590 16.83 10.60 -15.01
CA ILE A 590 17.07 9.36 -15.77
C ILE A 590 18.20 8.54 -15.13
N ALA A 591 19.26 9.21 -14.69
CA ALA A 591 20.35 8.54 -13.97
C ALA A 591 19.88 7.96 -12.62
N GLY A 592 18.93 8.61 -11.94
CA GLY A 592 18.35 8.19 -10.66
C GLY A 592 17.23 7.16 -10.74
N ILE A 593 16.94 6.60 -11.91
CA ILE A 593 16.01 5.46 -12.04
C ILE A 593 16.65 4.26 -11.35
N LEU A 594 16.05 3.83 -10.24
CA LEU A 594 16.47 2.65 -9.47
C LEU A 594 15.43 1.54 -9.63
N PRO A 595 15.87 0.27 -9.68
CA PRO A 595 14.96 -0.86 -9.65
C PRO A 595 14.19 -0.89 -8.32
N LYS A 596 12.91 -1.18 -8.42
CA LYS A 596 11.89 -1.20 -7.37
C LYS A 596 11.10 -2.52 -7.46
N ASP A 597 9.98 -2.59 -6.75
CA ASP A 597 9.13 -3.78 -6.63
C ASP A 597 8.33 -4.06 -7.91
N TYR A 598 7.44 -5.06 -7.85
CA TYR A 598 6.54 -5.65 -8.87
C TYR A 598 5.76 -4.69 -9.81
N THR A 599 4.95 -5.23 -10.73
CA THR A 599 4.33 -4.51 -11.85
C THR A 599 2.84 -4.78 -12.03
N ARG A 600 2.02 -3.72 -11.85
CA ARG A 600 0.59 -3.70 -12.21
C ARG A 600 0.33 -2.71 -13.37
N MET A 601 0.51 -3.18 -14.60
CA MET A 601 0.50 -2.30 -15.79
C MET A 601 -0.86 -1.68 -16.12
N GLY A 602 -1.98 -2.39 -15.92
CA GLY A 602 -3.28 -1.94 -16.41
C GLY A 602 -3.71 -0.59 -15.85
N VAL A 603 -3.51 -0.36 -14.54
CA VAL A 603 -3.79 0.93 -13.90
C VAL A 603 -2.89 2.05 -14.44
N THR A 604 -1.61 1.77 -14.65
CA THR A 604 -0.64 2.73 -15.17
C THR A 604 -1.02 3.16 -16.60
N ILE A 605 -1.37 2.21 -17.46
CA ILE A 605 -1.78 2.50 -18.84
C ILE A 605 -3.03 3.37 -18.87
N ARG A 606 -4.02 3.10 -18.01
CA ARG A 606 -5.24 3.91 -17.90
C ARG A 606 -4.93 5.34 -17.45
N HIS A 607 -4.04 5.49 -16.48
CA HIS A 607 -3.62 6.80 -15.99
C HIS A 607 -2.85 7.59 -17.06
N LEU A 608 -1.86 6.97 -17.70
CA LEU A 608 -1.09 7.58 -18.78
C LEU A 608 -1.96 7.91 -20.01
N THR A 609 -2.96 7.08 -20.29
CA THR A 609 -3.99 7.35 -21.31
C THR A 609 -4.75 8.63 -21.00
N ARG A 610 -5.13 8.85 -19.73
CA ARG A 610 -5.78 10.10 -19.28
C ARG A 610 -4.88 11.31 -19.52
N LEU A 611 -3.63 11.26 -19.08
CA LEU A 611 -2.67 12.37 -19.26
C LEU A 611 -2.38 12.67 -20.73
N LEU A 612 -2.19 11.63 -21.55
CA LEU A 612 -1.93 11.79 -22.98
C LEU A 612 -3.17 12.27 -23.76
N HIS A 613 -4.36 11.96 -23.26
CA HIS A 613 -5.61 12.47 -23.84
C HIS A 613 -5.72 13.99 -23.71
N GLU A 614 -5.23 14.59 -22.62
CA GLU A 614 -5.22 16.04 -22.39
C GLU A 614 -4.27 16.81 -23.31
N VAL A 615 -3.30 16.14 -23.95
CA VAL A 615 -2.33 16.78 -24.87
C VAL A 615 -2.95 17.01 -26.25
N GLU A 616 -2.89 18.25 -26.75
CA GLU A 616 -3.36 18.60 -28.10
C GLU A 616 -2.36 18.16 -29.20
N ALA A 617 -2.34 16.88 -29.54
CA ALA A 617 -1.54 16.33 -30.63
C ALA A 617 -2.39 15.53 -31.62
N ARG A 618 -2.04 15.61 -32.92
CA ARG A 618 -2.72 14.87 -33.99
C ARG A 618 -2.48 13.37 -33.87
N THR A 619 -1.26 12.98 -33.53
CA THR A 619 -0.88 11.58 -33.30
C THR A 619 -0.34 11.43 -31.89
N LYS A 620 -0.88 10.47 -31.13
CA LYS A 620 -0.51 10.21 -29.73
C LYS A 620 0.05 8.80 -29.60
N LEU A 621 1.28 8.68 -29.13
CA LEU A 621 1.99 7.40 -29.01
C LEU A 621 2.27 7.11 -27.54
N LEU A 622 1.94 5.89 -27.09
CA LEU A 622 2.34 5.36 -25.79
C LEU A 622 3.36 4.25 -26.00
N ILE A 623 4.61 4.48 -25.61
CA ILE A 623 5.70 3.52 -25.80
C ILE A 623 6.04 2.90 -24.46
N THR A 624 5.86 1.58 -24.34
CA THR A 624 6.22 0.82 -23.14
C THR A 624 7.59 0.19 -23.31
N LEU A 625 8.51 0.48 -22.40
CA LEU A 625 9.81 -0.15 -22.25
C LEU A 625 9.73 -1.06 -21.01
N SER A 626 9.73 -2.38 -21.20
CA SER A 626 9.63 -3.36 -20.11
C SER A 626 10.35 -4.66 -20.45
N ASP A 627 10.94 -5.27 -19.42
CA ASP A 627 11.70 -6.51 -19.46
C ASP A 627 10.84 -7.77 -19.21
N GLY A 628 9.51 -7.67 -19.06
CA GLY A 628 8.71 -8.86 -18.75
C GLY A 628 7.18 -8.73 -18.73
N LYS A 629 6.54 -9.81 -18.26
CA LYS A 629 5.08 -9.96 -18.08
C LYS A 629 4.59 -9.15 -16.86
N PRO A 630 3.31 -8.70 -16.84
CA PRO A 630 2.73 -8.11 -15.64
C PRO A 630 2.69 -9.13 -14.49
N ASP A 631 3.20 -8.74 -13.31
CA ASP A 631 3.32 -9.60 -12.12
C ASP A 631 3.12 -8.73 -10.86
N ASP A 632 2.09 -9.00 -10.04
CA ASP A 632 1.85 -8.39 -8.72
C ASP A 632 1.55 -9.46 -7.64
N TYR A 633 1.72 -9.13 -6.35
CA TYR A 633 1.66 -10.07 -5.22
C TYR A 633 0.25 -10.58 -4.87
N ASP A 634 -0.82 -9.93 -5.37
CA ASP A 634 -2.21 -10.18 -4.95
C ASP A 634 -3.04 -11.06 -5.92
N GLY A 635 -2.38 -11.92 -6.68
CA GLY A 635 -3.03 -12.80 -7.67
C GLY A 635 -3.16 -12.19 -9.07
N TYR A 636 -2.58 -10.99 -9.28
CA TYR A 636 -2.36 -10.40 -10.60
C TYR A 636 -1.15 -11.07 -11.30
N ARG A 637 -1.21 -12.40 -11.44
CA ARG A 637 -0.19 -13.21 -12.13
C ARG A 637 -0.83 -14.01 -13.25
N GLY A 638 -0.05 -14.32 -14.28
CA GLY A 638 -0.50 -15.12 -15.42
C GLY A 638 -1.59 -14.42 -16.22
N ASP A 639 -2.63 -15.16 -16.58
CA ASP A 639 -3.68 -14.69 -17.50
C ASP A 639 -4.43 -13.46 -16.99
N TYR A 640 -4.59 -13.29 -15.68
CA TYR A 640 -5.31 -12.14 -15.12
C TYR A 640 -4.64 -10.80 -15.45
N GLY A 641 -3.34 -10.70 -15.19
CA GLY A 641 -2.58 -9.47 -15.46
C GLY A 641 -2.47 -9.19 -16.95
N ILE A 642 -2.33 -10.24 -17.77
CA ILE A 642 -2.31 -10.15 -19.24
C ILE A 642 -3.64 -9.59 -19.76
N GLU A 643 -4.78 -10.11 -19.29
CA GLU A 643 -6.10 -9.68 -19.76
C GLU A 643 -6.48 -8.27 -19.29
N ASP A 644 -6.18 -7.90 -18.05
CA ASP A 644 -6.41 -6.53 -17.59
C ASP A 644 -5.56 -5.52 -18.38
N THR A 645 -4.29 -5.84 -18.62
CA THR A 645 -3.39 -4.99 -19.40
C THR A 645 -3.86 -4.90 -20.86
N ARG A 646 -4.27 -6.02 -21.47
CA ARG A 646 -4.86 -6.04 -22.82
C ARG A 646 -6.09 -5.15 -22.89
N GLN A 647 -6.97 -5.22 -21.89
CA GLN A 647 -8.15 -4.37 -21.84
C GLN A 647 -7.78 -2.88 -21.72
N ALA A 648 -6.81 -2.53 -20.88
CA ALA A 648 -6.29 -1.16 -20.80
C ALA A 648 -5.68 -0.66 -22.13
N LEU A 649 -4.99 -1.53 -22.88
CA LEU A 649 -4.44 -1.20 -24.21
C LEU A 649 -5.55 -0.99 -25.25
N ILE A 650 -6.64 -1.75 -25.18
CA ILE A 650 -7.82 -1.56 -26.03
C ILE A 650 -8.50 -0.22 -25.71
N GLU A 651 -8.62 0.13 -24.42
CA GLU A 651 -9.12 1.42 -23.96
C GLU A 651 -8.27 2.57 -24.52
N ALA A 652 -6.94 2.47 -24.45
CA ALA A 652 -6.02 3.45 -25.02
C ALA A 652 -6.21 3.63 -26.54
N LYS A 653 -6.32 2.53 -27.30
CA LYS A 653 -6.60 2.57 -28.74
C LYS A 653 -7.93 3.26 -29.06
N ARG A 654 -8.97 2.99 -28.28
CA ARG A 654 -10.28 3.66 -28.43
C ARG A 654 -10.20 5.15 -28.15
N ALA A 655 -9.29 5.59 -27.28
CA ALA A 655 -9.02 7.00 -26.99
C ALA A 655 -8.14 7.70 -28.06
N GLY A 656 -7.81 7.02 -29.18
CA GLY A 656 -6.97 7.57 -30.25
C GLY A 656 -5.47 7.56 -29.93
N ILE A 657 -5.04 6.77 -28.94
CA ILE A 657 -3.63 6.61 -28.56
C ILE A 657 -3.13 5.29 -29.15
N HIS A 658 -1.96 5.31 -29.78
CA HIS A 658 -1.33 4.13 -30.35
C HIS A 658 -0.31 3.55 -29.37
N PRO A 659 -0.63 2.46 -28.64
CA PRO A 659 0.33 1.81 -27.76
C PRO A 659 1.30 0.94 -28.56
N PHE A 660 2.58 0.97 -28.18
CA PHE A 660 3.65 0.17 -28.77
C PHE A 660 4.60 -0.34 -27.69
N CYS A 661 4.95 -1.62 -27.72
CA CYS A 661 5.87 -2.22 -26.75
C CYS A 661 7.27 -2.44 -27.35
N ILE A 662 8.30 -2.01 -26.64
CA ILE A 662 9.69 -2.36 -26.92
C ILE A 662 10.17 -3.20 -25.73
N THR A 663 10.58 -4.42 -26.01
CA THR A 663 11.04 -5.36 -24.97
C THR A 663 12.40 -5.94 -25.33
N ILE A 664 13.16 -6.29 -24.30
CA ILE A 664 14.46 -6.99 -24.40
C ILE A 664 14.29 -8.49 -24.06
N ASP A 665 13.09 -8.90 -23.63
CA ASP A 665 12.76 -10.28 -23.22
C ASP A 665 12.64 -11.24 -24.41
N SER A 666 13.52 -12.25 -24.45
CA SER A 666 13.50 -13.29 -25.48
C SER A 666 12.24 -14.17 -25.46
N GLU A 667 11.56 -14.30 -24.31
CA GLU A 667 10.32 -15.08 -24.13
C GLU A 667 9.06 -14.29 -24.50
N ALA A 668 9.21 -13.01 -24.87
CA ALA A 668 8.10 -12.11 -25.14
C ALA A 668 7.18 -12.50 -26.30
N ARG A 669 7.65 -13.42 -27.17
CA ARG A 669 6.91 -13.89 -28.34
C ARG A 669 5.63 -14.65 -27.99
N ASP A 670 5.54 -15.20 -26.79
CA ASP A 670 4.42 -16.07 -26.40
C ASP A 670 3.19 -15.30 -25.92
N TYR A 671 3.37 -14.05 -25.42
CA TYR A 671 2.28 -13.28 -24.80
C TYR A 671 2.07 -11.87 -25.39
N LEU A 672 3.11 -11.21 -25.92
CA LEU A 672 2.96 -9.86 -26.50
C LEU A 672 2.00 -9.79 -27.71
N PRO A 673 1.96 -10.79 -28.63
CA PRO A 673 0.98 -10.78 -29.71
C PRO A 673 -0.46 -10.74 -29.21
N HIS A 674 -0.73 -11.36 -28.06
CA HIS A 674 -2.05 -11.36 -27.43
C HIS A 674 -2.37 -10.03 -26.75
N MET A 675 -1.39 -9.35 -26.14
CA MET A 675 -1.61 -8.06 -25.46
C MET A 675 -1.68 -6.87 -26.43
N TYR A 676 -0.63 -6.67 -27.23
CA TYR A 676 -0.45 -5.49 -28.08
C TYR A 676 -1.00 -5.70 -29.51
N GLY A 677 -1.21 -6.95 -29.91
CA GLY A 677 -1.50 -7.35 -31.28
C GLY A 677 -0.23 -7.61 -32.08
N ALA A 678 -0.34 -8.38 -33.17
CA ALA A 678 0.80 -8.90 -33.93
C ALA A 678 1.79 -7.86 -34.51
N VAL A 679 1.42 -6.57 -34.56
CA VAL A 679 2.18 -5.50 -35.23
C VAL A 679 2.67 -4.39 -34.30
N ASN A 680 2.26 -4.35 -33.03
CA ASN A 680 2.52 -3.22 -32.12
C ASN A 680 3.58 -3.55 -31.05
N TRP A 681 4.54 -4.43 -31.36
CA TRP A 681 5.66 -4.72 -30.47
C TRP A 681 6.95 -4.94 -31.26
N ALA A 682 8.10 -4.72 -30.60
CA ALA A 682 9.42 -5.02 -31.13
C ALA A 682 10.31 -5.66 -30.06
N LEU A 683 10.90 -6.81 -30.40
CA LEU A 683 11.96 -7.43 -29.61
C LEU A 683 13.30 -6.84 -30.02
N VAL A 684 14.04 -6.33 -29.04
CA VAL A 684 15.37 -5.75 -29.19
C VAL A 684 16.36 -6.58 -28.39
N ASP A 685 17.17 -7.37 -29.09
CA ASP A 685 18.24 -8.19 -28.53
C ASP A 685 19.54 -7.39 -28.27
N ASP A 686 19.62 -6.14 -28.74
CA ASP A 686 20.78 -5.27 -28.62
C ASP A 686 20.35 -3.79 -28.66
N VAL A 687 20.76 -3.01 -27.64
CA VAL A 687 20.47 -1.57 -27.51
C VAL A 687 20.86 -0.78 -28.78
N ARG A 688 21.89 -1.22 -29.51
CA ARG A 688 22.35 -0.56 -30.75
C ARG A 688 21.32 -0.64 -31.89
N LYS A 689 20.39 -1.60 -31.86
CA LYS A 689 19.34 -1.78 -32.87
C LYS A 689 18.07 -0.99 -32.56
N LEU A 690 17.91 -0.55 -31.31
CA LEU A 690 16.73 0.19 -30.82
C LEU A 690 16.47 1.48 -31.62
N PRO A 691 17.48 2.31 -31.92
CA PRO A 691 17.36 3.45 -32.82
C PRO A 691 16.67 3.21 -34.17
N THR A 692 17.10 2.16 -34.88
CA THR A 692 16.58 1.82 -36.20
C THR A 692 15.13 1.35 -36.11
N ARG A 693 14.81 0.56 -35.08
CA ARG A 693 13.43 0.10 -34.82
C ARG A 693 12.49 1.26 -34.54
N VAL A 694 12.94 2.24 -33.76
CA VAL A 694 12.16 3.44 -33.46
C VAL A 694 11.94 4.25 -34.73
N SER A 695 12.96 4.43 -35.56
CA SER A 695 12.83 5.05 -36.88
C SER A 695 11.76 4.37 -37.74
N ASP A 696 11.71 3.03 -37.75
CA ASP A 696 10.69 2.26 -38.46
C ASP A 696 9.28 2.47 -37.89
N ILE A 697 9.14 2.53 -36.56
CA ILE A 697 7.87 2.80 -35.88
C ILE A 697 7.34 4.18 -36.29
N TYR A 698 8.18 5.22 -36.20
CA TYR A 698 7.78 6.56 -36.63
C TYR A 698 7.39 6.57 -38.11
N ARG A 699 8.17 5.93 -38.98
CA ARG A 699 7.88 5.86 -40.42
C ARG A 699 6.52 5.21 -40.72
N ARG A 700 6.11 4.18 -39.96
CA ARG A 700 4.82 3.50 -40.14
C ARG A 700 3.63 4.29 -39.63
N LEU A 701 3.85 5.23 -38.72
CA LEU A 701 2.80 5.99 -38.04
C LEU A 701 2.67 7.42 -38.59
N THR A 702 3.66 7.92 -39.33
CA THR A 702 3.67 9.26 -39.93
C THR A 702 3.52 9.30 -41.45
N LEU A 703 3.67 8.15 -42.14
CA LEU A 703 3.31 7.94 -43.55
C LEU A 703 1.97 7.25 -43.64
#